data_AF-A0A8H3M3A5-F1
#
_entry.id   AF-A0A8H3M3A5-F1
#
_cell.length_a   1.000
_cell.length_b   1.000
_cell.length_c   1.000
_cell.angle_alpha   90.00
_cell.angle_beta   90.00
_cell.angle_gamma   90.00
#
_symmetry.space_group_name_H-M   'P 1'
#
loop_
_entity.id
_entity.type
_entity.pdbx_description
1 polymer ?
#
loop_
_entity_poly.entity_id
_entity_poly.type
_entity_poly.pdbx_seq_one_letter_code
_entity_poly.pdbx_strand_id
1 'polypeptide(L)'
;MSPNVTDSLSLSPVPTYKVISPNVLYTDTHIFADYIYHNATVSKNEIGGTLEVTPTETKYKFKTEVNIPKVGLMMVGWGGNNGSTLTASVIANREKISWHTKDGLKSANYFGSVVQASTLKLGVDAKGNDVFIPFNDILPMVHPNDLVLGGWDISSLNLAQAMERAKVLDYDLQRQVKPKLEQLKPLPSIYYPDFIAANQSDRADNLIPGNNKKEHLEQIRKDIRDFKEANKLDKIIVVWTANTERYAEIISGVNDTADNILKAVENSHSEIAPSTIFALACILEKTPFINGSPQNTFVPGCIELAEREHVYIGGDDFKSGQTKVKSVLVDFLVNAGIKPIGITSYNHLGNNDGKNLSAPQQFRSKEISKSNVVDDMVAANEILYKPGEHPDHVVVIKYVPAVGDSKRALDEYVSDIFMGGKNTISLYNTCEDSLLASPLILDLAIITELMTRIEYCAGDMEEYEPFDAVLSILSFMLKAPLVPSGTPVVNALSKQRMAMENFFRACVGLAPQNEMLLEHKAPLFCQEKLIALNIVHDSNLQGFDGLVTMQPVSVQQMQPSYAAEFPIQDNSHSFYGGMLNFLGAFCGFIGSVPICPCFPNPYKKVEQGYVGLITQFGKFYKFVDPGLVKVNVFTEDIIRVDVKIQITEIPHQYIMTKDNALIERTQTTLRHTLGSRVLQDCIENREAIAYEIKEIIDEPASNWGVKVESILIKDIEFSRELQESLSSAAQAKRIGESKVIAAQAEVDAAKLMRQAAELLNSPAAMQIRYLETMSSMSKASGTKVIFMPYNTSDGSSSSLYGGDGSSSNSKKIDPIKATVYEQIAEH
;
A
#
# COMPACT_ATOMS: atom_id res chain seq x y z
N MET A 1 12.70 46.19 -25.89
CA MET A 1 12.65 46.60 -24.47
C MET A 1 12.12 45.43 -23.70
N SER A 2 13.05 44.66 -23.13
CA SER A 2 12.80 43.41 -22.43
C SER A 2 13.55 43.54 -21.11
N PRO A 3 12.94 43.33 -19.93
CA PRO A 3 13.70 43.39 -18.70
C PRO A 3 14.50 42.09 -18.56
N ASN A 4 15.81 42.24 -18.68
CA ASN A 4 16.79 41.31 -18.14
C ASN A 4 16.60 41.23 -16.62
N VAL A 5 16.28 40.05 -16.11
CA VAL A 5 16.59 39.68 -14.72
C VAL A 5 17.45 38.44 -14.79
N THR A 6 18.73 38.67 -14.61
CA THR A 6 19.74 37.66 -14.27
C THR A 6 19.47 37.17 -12.85
N ASP A 7 18.73 36.08 -12.70
CA ASP A 7 18.73 35.30 -11.47
C ASP A 7 19.77 34.17 -11.58
N SER A 8 21.02 34.55 -11.33
CA SER A 8 22.03 33.63 -10.82
C SER A 8 21.68 33.30 -9.36
N LEU A 9 20.73 32.39 -9.17
CA LEU A 9 20.48 31.77 -7.86
C LEU A 9 21.56 30.72 -7.60
N SER A 10 22.68 31.17 -7.02
CA SER A 10 23.50 30.32 -6.17
C SER A 10 22.65 29.95 -4.94
N LEU A 11 21.94 28.82 -5.02
CA LEU A 11 21.19 28.25 -3.91
C LEU A 11 22.18 27.77 -2.85
N SER A 12 22.51 28.63 -1.88
CA SER A 12 22.76 28.14 -0.53
C SER A 12 21.41 27.60 -0.02
N PRO A 13 21.25 26.30 0.28
CA PRO A 13 19.93 25.76 0.59
C PRO A 13 19.55 26.21 2.00
N VAL A 14 18.56 27.10 2.09
CA VAL A 14 17.74 27.17 3.29
C VAL A 14 17.05 25.80 3.38
N PRO A 15 17.21 25.02 4.47
CA PRO A 15 16.64 23.68 4.54
C PRO A 15 15.12 23.75 4.44
N THR A 16 14.52 22.89 3.61
CA THR A 16 13.07 22.84 3.33
C THR A 16 12.24 22.66 4.61
N TYR A 17 12.82 22.04 5.64
CA TYR A 17 12.26 21.93 6.99
C TYR A 17 13.40 21.85 8.03
N LYS A 18 13.07 22.04 9.31
CA LYS A 18 14.03 21.87 10.41
C LYS A 18 13.34 21.24 11.62
N VAL A 19 13.91 20.15 12.14
CA VAL A 19 13.43 19.54 13.39
C VAL A 19 13.93 20.36 14.57
N ILE A 20 13.02 20.90 15.37
CA ILE A 20 13.35 21.64 16.61
C ILE A 20 13.20 20.65 17.77
N SER A 21 14.32 20.09 18.21
CA SER A 21 14.37 19.11 19.30
C SER A 21 15.67 19.29 20.11
N PRO A 22 15.64 19.13 21.45
CA PRO A 22 16.86 19.14 22.26
C PRO A 22 17.81 17.98 21.91
N ASN A 23 17.29 16.93 21.25
CA ASN A 23 18.06 15.73 20.86
C ASN A 23 18.69 15.88 19.47
N VAL A 24 18.59 17.04 18.82
CA VAL A 24 19.11 17.26 17.47
C VAL A 24 19.94 18.53 17.42
N LEU A 25 21.19 18.40 16.99
CA LEU A 25 22.12 19.51 16.80
C LEU A 25 22.51 19.61 15.32
N TYR A 26 22.18 20.74 14.71
CA TYR A 26 22.61 21.08 13.36
C TYR A 26 23.85 21.94 13.43
N THR A 27 24.91 21.52 12.72
CA THR A 27 26.12 22.30 12.49
C THR A 27 26.29 22.54 10.99
N ASP A 28 27.23 23.40 10.59
CA ASP A 28 27.51 23.67 9.18
C ASP A 28 28.01 22.44 8.40
N THR A 29 28.47 21.40 9.11
CA THR A 29 29.09 20.21 8.51
C THR A 29 28.35 18.90 8.81
N HIS A 30 27.63 18.82 9.93
CA HIS A 30 26.99 17.60 10.42
C HIS A 30 25.64 17.83 11.10
N ILE A 31 24.77 16.83 11.03
CA ILE A 31 23.58 16.67 11.86
C ILE A 31 23.89 15.60 12.90
N PHE A 32 23.75 15.96 14.18
CA PHE A 32 23.81 15.01 15.29
C PHE A 32 22.41 14.76 15.83
N ALA A 33 22.04 13.50 15.99
CA ALA A 33 20.73 13.11 16.50
C ALA A 33 20.85 12.01 17.56
N ASP A 34 20.37 12.28 18.76
CA ASP A 34 20.17 11.28 19.81
C ASP A 34 18.83 10.57 19.60
N TYR A 35 18.85 9.25 19.52
CA TYR A 35 17.68 8.42 19.23
C TYR A 35 17.59 7.22 20.17
N ILE A 36 16.40 6.94 20.68
CA ILE A 36 16.14 5.77 21.53
C ILE A 36 15.47 4.71 20.67
N TYR A 37 16.19 3.62 20.41
CA TYR A 37 15.66 2.47 19.70
C TYR A 37 14.95 1.53 20.68
N HIS A 38 13.64 1.41 20.52
CA HIS A 38 12.80 0.49 21.29
C HIS A 38 12.62 -0.83 20.53
N ASN A 39 12.84 -1.95 21.20
CA ASN A 39 12.60 -3.30 20.68
C ASN A 39 12.08 -4.22 21.79
N ALA A 40 11.83 -5.49 21.52
CA ALA A 40 11.50 -6.49 22.54
C ALA A 40 12.16 -7.84 22.24
N THR A 41 12.75 -8.45 23.27
CA THR A 41 13.25 -9.83 23.20
C THR A 41 12.15 -10.78 23.67
N VAL A 42 11.92 -11.85 22.90
CA VAL A 42 10.87 -12.84 23.19
C VAL A 42 11.50 -14.18 23.48
N SER A 43 11.18 -14.78 24.63
CA SER A 43 11.55 -16.15 24.98
C SER A 43 10.30 -17.02 25.12
N LYS A 44 10.40 -18.31 24.80
CA LYS A 44 9.31 -19.27 24.94
C LYS A 44 9.61 -20.17 26.12
N ASN A 45 8.73 -20.18 27.12
CA ASN A 45 8.90 -21.02 28.31
C ASN A 45 8.59 -22.49 27.96
N GLU A 46 9.56 -23.39 28.21
CA GLU A 46 9.52 -24.80 27.78
C GLU A 46 8.35 -25.59 28.38
N ILE A 47 7.79 -25.15 29.52
CA ILE A 47 6.82 -25.94 30.29
C ILE A 47 5.36 -25.54 30.01
N GLY A 48 5.10 -24.52 29.18
CA GLY A 48 3.73 -24.06 28.92
C GLY A 48 3.46 -23.35 27.61
N GLY A 49 4.48 -23.12 26.78
CA GLY A 49 4.32 -22.43 25.50
C GLY A 49 3.99 -20.93 25.60
N THR A 50 3.92 -20.37 26.81
CA THR A 50 3.77 -18.93 27.06
C THR A 50 4.99 -18.18 26.52
N LEU A 51 4.72 -17.07 25.81
CA LEU A 51 5.75 -16.15 25.34
C LEU A 51 6.01 -15.10 26.42
N GLU A 52 7.25 -15.02 26.89
CA GLU A 52 7.73 -13.99 27.79
C GLU A 52 8.39 -12.89 26.95
N VAL A 53 7.86 -11.66 27.03
CA VAL A 53 8.29 -10.52 26.23
C VAL A 53 8.96 -9.49 27.13
N THR A 54 10.23 -9.19 26.88
CA THR A 54 11.00 -8.18 27.61
C THR A 54 11.28 -6.98 26.70
N PRO A 55 10.68 -5.81 26.95
CA PRO A 55 11.02 -4.58 26.23
C PRO A 55 12.49 -4.20 26.47
N THR A 56 13.16 -3.75 25.42
CA THR A 56 14.55 -3.32 25.44
C THR A 56 14.67 -1.93 24.83
N GLU A 57 15.59 -1.14 25.36
CA GLU A 57 15.89 0.20 24.87
C GLU A 57 17.39 0.32 24.64
N THR A 58 17.78 0.86 23.48
CA THR A 58 19.17 1.12 23.15
C THR A 58 19.30 2.56 22.67
N LYS A 59 20.23 3.30 23.26
CA LYS A 59 20.50 4.68 22.86
C LYS A 59 21.50 4.68 21.71
N TYR A 60 21.10 5.30 20.60
CA TYR A 60 21.92 5.57 19.44
C TYR A 60 22.19 7.06 19.34
N LYS A 61 23.40 7.40 18.91
CA LYS A 61 23.77 8.73 18.45
C LYS A 61 24.11 8.64 16.99
N PHE A 62 23.34 9.29 16.12
CA PHE A 62 23.62 9.36 14.71
C PHE A 62 24.38 10.63 14.38
N LYS A 63 25.35 10.53 13.47
CA LYS A 63 26.12 11.62 12.91
C LYS A 63 26.03 11.54 11.40
N THR A 64 25.42 12.54 10.78
CA THR A 64 25.24 12.61 9.32
C THR A 64 25.99 13.81 8.74
N GLU A 65 26.94 13.58 7.85
CA GLU A 65 27.63 14.65 7.12
C GLU A 65 26.67 15.34 6.14
N VAL A 66 26.62 16.67 6.14
CA VAL A 66 25.68 17.46 5.30
C VAL A 66 26.24 17.85 3.94
N ASN A 67 27.56 17.87 3.80
CA ASN A 67 28.22 18.24 2.55
C ASN A 67 28.01 17.13 1.51
N ILE A 68 27.45 17.49 0.36
CA ILE A 68 27.14 16.54 -0.71
C ILE A 68 28.38 16.39 -1.60
N PRO A 69 29.00 15.20 -1.68
CA PRO A 69 30.21 14.99 -2.47
C PRO A 69 29.90 14.96 -3.97
N LYS A 70 30.93 15.14 -4.79
CA LYS A 70 30.84 14.86 -6.23
C LYS A 70 31.01 13.37 -6.48
N VAL A 71 29.98 12.75 -7.07
CA VAL A 71 29.86 11.28 -7.13
C VAL A 71 29.90 10.77 -8.56
N GLY A 72 30.74 9.74 -8.77
CA GLY A 72 30.73 8.93 -9.97
C GLY A 72 29.86 7.68 -9.81
N LEU A 73 29.01 7.41 -10.79
CA LEU A 73 28.28 6.13 -10.90
C LEU A 73 28.85 5.36 -12.09
N MET A 74 29.58 4.28 -11.79
CA MET A 74 30.12 3.39 -12.80
C MET A 74 29.26 2.12 -12.92
N MET A 75 28.85 1.78 -14.13
CA MET A 75 28.00 0.61 -14.39
C MET A 75 28.76 -0.49 -15.10
N VAL A 76 28.71 -1.71 -14.59
CA VAL A 76 29.11 -2.89 -15.37
C VAL A 76 27.94 -3.29 -16.26
N GLY A 77 28.14 -3.34 -17.58
CA GLY A 77 27.05 -3.44 -18.56
C GLY A 77 26.46 -2.09 -18.93
N TRP A 78 27.27 -1.01 -18.97
CA TRP A 78 26.82 0.36 -19.23
C TRP A 78 26.14 0.52 -20.59
N GLY A 79 26.57 -0.23 -21.61
CA GLY A 79 25.93 -0.28 -22.93
C GLY A 79 24.67 -1.15 -22.97
N GLY A 80 24.26 -1.79 -21.87
CA GLY A 80 23.02 -2.55 -21.76
C GLY A 80 21.75 -1.69 -21.90
N ASN A 81 20.58 -2.34 -21.87
CA ASN A 81 19.30 -1.63 -21.93
C ASN A 81 19.16 -0.65 -20.75
N ASN A 82 19.44 -1.10 -19.53
CA ASN A 82 19.38 -0.26 -18.33
C ASN A 82 20.42 0.88 -18.37
N GLY A 83 21.69 0.58 -18.65
CA GLY A 83 22.76 1.58 -18.60
C GLY A 83 22.59 2.69 -19.63
N SER A 84 22.20 2.35 -20.86
CA SER A 84 21.90 3.36 -21.90
C SER A 84 20.65 4.18 -21.57
N THR A 85 19.58 3.54 -21.07
CA THR A 85 18.34 4.21 -20.65
C THR A 85 18.58 5.17 -19.49
N LEU A 86 19.32 4.75 -18.47
CA LEU A 86 19.67 5.59 -17.31
C LEU A 86 20.47 6.81 -17.76
N THR A 87 21.50 6.60 -18.58
CA THR A 87 22.36 7.71 -19.04
C THR A 87 21.58 8.72 -19.88
N ALA A 88 20.77 8.24 -20.81
CA ALA A 88 19.90 9.08 -21.61
C ALA A 88 18.90 9.87 -20.73
N SER A 89 18.32 9.22 -19.72
CA SER A 89 17.35 9.83 -18.81
C SER A 89 17.99 10.89 -17.92
N VAL A 90 19.21 10.67 -17.41
CA VAL A 90 19.94 11.68 -16.64
C VAL A 90 20.29 12.90 -17.49
N ILE A 91 20.75 12.70 -18.72
CA ILE A 91 21.01 13.82 -19.65
C ILE A 91 19.73 14.58 -19.96
N ALA A 92 18.64 13.87 -20.26
CA ALA A 92 17.36 14.49 -20.58
C ALA A 92 16.80 15.33 -19.42
N ASN A 93 16.92 14.85 -18.17
CA ASN A 93 16.50 15.60 -16.98
C ASN A 93 17.42 16.79 -16.70
N ARG A 94 18.74 16.62 -16.83
CA ARG A 94 19.73 17.69 -16.64
C ARG A 94 19.49 18.86 -17.60
N GLU A 95 19.08 18.56 -18.84
CA GLU A 95 18.79 19.56 -19.87
C GLU A 95 17.33 19.97 -19.96
N LYS A 96 16.46 19.42 -19.11
CA LYS A 96 15.01 19.68 -19.12
C LYS A 96 14.39 19.45 -20.50
N ILE A 97 14.78 18.36 -21.17
CA ILE A 97 14.31 18.01 -22.50
C ILE A 97 12.82 17.64 -22.46
N SER A 98 12.08 18.12 -23.45
CA SER A 98 10.72 17.69 -23.77
C SER A 98 10.69 17.08 -25.17
N TRP A 99 9.83 16.09 -25.38
CA TRP A 99 9.71 15.40 -26.67
C TRP A 99 8.26 15.11 -27.01
N HIS A 100 7.97 15.02 -28.31
CA HIS A 100 6.63 14.72 -28.79
C HIS A 100 6.41 13.21 -28.79
N THR A 101 5.26 12.80 -28.28
CA THR A 101 4.71 11.46 -28.48
C THR A 101 3.38 11.55 -29.20
N LYS A 102 2.82 10.41 -29.58
CA LYS A 102 1.46 10.32 -30.12
C LYS A 102 0.38 10.88 -29.17
N ASP A 103 0.69 10.95 -27.87
CA ASP A 103 -0.21 11.41 -26.81
C ASP A 103 0.08 12.87 -26.40
N GLY A 104 0.92 13.58 -27.17
CA GLY A 104 1.29 14.98 -26.93
C GLY A 104 2.72 15.17 -26.43
N LEU A 105 3.02 16.38 -25.95
CA LEU A 105 4.33 16.73 -25.43
C LEU A 105 4.56 16.08 -24.06
N LYS A 106 5.71 15.42 -23.89
CA LYS A 106 6.19 14.86 -22.62
C LYS A 106 7.45 15.61 -22.18
N SER A 107 7.72 15.60 -20.87
CA SER A 107 8.92 16.19 -20.29
C SER A 107 9.68 15.16 -19.45
N ALA A 108 11.01 15.30 -19.44
CA ALA A 108 11.88 14.44 -18.65
C ALA A 108 11.52 14.49 -17.15
N ASN A 109 11.55 13.34 -16.50
CA ASN A 109 11.29 13.18 -15.07
C ASN A 109 12.03 11.94 -14.53
N TYR A 110 11.93 11.71 -13.22
CA TYR A 110 12.46 10.53 -12.52
C TYR A 110 11.35 9.65 -11.91
N PHE A 111 10.20 9.51 -12.59
CA PHE A 111 9.14 8.63 -12.09
C PHE A 111 9.62 7.18 -11.97
N GLY A 112 9.14 6.50 -10.92
CA GLY A 112 9.58 5.16 -10.55
C GLY A 112 10.73 5.13 -9.53
N SER A 113 11.44 6.25 -9.32
CA SER A 113 12.42 6.40 -8.23
C SER A 113 11.70 6.69 -6.92
N VAL A 114 12.00 5.93 -5.87
CA VAL A 114 11.45 6.18 -4.53
C VAL A 114 12.06 7.44 -3.93
N VAL A 115 13.33 7.73 -4.22
CA VAL A 115 14.03 8.88 -3.66
C VAL A 115 13.56 10.19 -4.31
N GLN A 116 13.34 10.19 -5.63
CA GLN A 116 13.06 11.42 -6.39
C GLN A 116 11.56 11.69 -6.60
N ALA A 117 10.71 10.65 -6.56
CA ALA A 117 9.30 10.76 -6.93
C ALA A 117 8.34 10.22 -5.86
N SER A 118 8.81 10.02 -4.62
CA SER A 118 7.95 9.68 -3.49
C SER A 118 8.06 10.70 -2.35
N THR A 119 7.15 10.59 -1.39
CA THR A 119 7.09 11.44 -0.21
C THR A 119 7.08 10.60 1.06
N LEU A 120 7.40 11.25 2.18
CA LEU A 120 7.27 10.69 3.53
C LEU A 120 6.51 11.68 4.43
N LYS A 121 5.83 11.15 5.44
CA LYS A 121 5.05 11.94 6.39
C LYS A 121 6.00 12.51 7.44
N LEU A 122 6.04 13.83 7.60
CA LEU A 122 6.78 14.46 8.69
C LEU A 122 6.01 14.38 10.01
N GLY A 123 4.73 14.74 9.97
CA GLY A 123 3.84 14.86 11.13
C GLY A 123 2.50 15.46 10.71
N VAL A 124 1.87 16.20 11.61
CA VAL A 124 0.57 16.86 11.38
C VAL A 124 0.69 18.38 11.52
N ASP A 125 -0.15 19.13 10.79
CA ASP A 125 -0.26 20.58 10.90
C ASP A 125 -1.12 20.99 12.12
N ALA A 126 -1.29 22.31 12.33
CA ALA A 126 -2.11 22.85 13.42
C ALA A 126 -3.60 22.45 13.36
N LYS A 127 -4.08 21.96 12.21
CA LYS A 127 -5.45 21.48 12.00
C LYS A 127 -5.55 19.95 12.11
N GLY A 128 -4.43 19.26 12.33
CA GLY A 128 -4.36 17.80 12.38
C GLY A 128 -4.30 17.13 11.00
N ASN A 129 -3.98 17.86 9.92
CA ASN A 129 -3.76 17.25 8.61
C ASN A 129 -2.33 16.75 8.48
N ASP A 130 -2.15 15.62 7.81
CA ASP A 130 -0.82 15.07 7.53
C ASP A 130 0.00 16.01 6.62
N VAL A 131 1.25 16.24 7.02
CA VAL A 131 2.23 17.03 6.28
C VAL A 131 3.29 16.10 5.70
N PHE A 132 3.45 16.12 4.39
CA PHE A 132 4.40 15.31 3.65
C PHE A 132 5.51 16.16 3.04
N ILE A 133 6.71 15.59 2.95
CA ILE A 133 7.83 16.17 2.20
C ILE A 133 8.34 15.19 1.14
N PRO A 134 9.02 15.67 0.09
CA PRO A 134 9.79 14.82 -0.81
C PRO A 134 10.76 13.93 -0.04
N PHE A 135 10.93 12.68 -0.49
CA PHE A 135 11.76 11.71 0.21
C PHE A 135 13.23 12.16 0.30
N ASN A 136 13.75 12.74 -0.78
CA ASN A 136 15.10 13.30 -0.87
C ASN A 136 15.33 14.56 -0.01
N ASP A 137 14.28 15.16 0.57
CA ASP A 137 14.44 16.34 1.42
C ASP A 137 14.74 15.98 2.88
N ILE A 138 14.48 14.73 3.33
CA ILE A 138 14.68 14.33 4.75
C ILE A 138 16.13 14.55 5.21
N LEU A 139 17.08 14.20 4.36
CA LEU A 139 18.52 14.33 4.57
C LEU A 139 19.13 14.84 3.26
N PRO A 140 20.25 15.57 3.31
CA PRO A 140 20.92 16.04 2.11
C PRO A 140 21.40 14.85 1.28
N MET A 141 20.80 14.65 0.10
CA MET A 141 21.07 13.55 -0.82
C MET A 141 21.60 14.07 -2.15
N VAL A 142 22.46 13.28 -2.80
CA VAL A 142 22.94 13.57 -4.16
C VAL A 142 21.76 13.58 -5.13
N HIS A 143 21.67 14.64 -5.94
CA HIS A 143 20.67 14.69 -6.99
C HIS A 143 21.15 13.90 -8.22
N PRO A 144 20.30 13.09 -8.90
CA PRO A 144 20.72 12.28 -10.05
C PRO A 144 21.35 13.09 -11.20
N ASN A 145 20.93 14.35 -11.36
CA ASN A 145 21.53 15.27 -12.33
C ASN A 145 23.01 15.58 -12.06
N ASP A 146 23.53 15.37 -10.87
CA ASP A 146 24.93 15.70 -10.53
C ASP A 146 25.86 14.48 -10.66
N LEU A 147 25.29 13.29 -10.89
CA LEU A 147 26.06 12.07 -11.10
C LEU A 147 26.90 12.14 -12.38
N VAL A 148 28.18 11.77 -12.26
CA VAL A 148 29.07 11.55 -13.39
C VAL A 148 28.99 10.07 -13.77
N LEU A 149 28.52 9.78 -14.98
CA LEU A 149 28.24 8.41 -15.42
C LEU A 149 29.40 7.84 -16.23
N GLY A 150 29.74 6.58 -15.97
CA GLY A 150 30.78 5.83 -16.66
C GLY A 150 30.53 4.33 -16.56
N GLY A 151 31.46 3.52 -17.06
CA GLY A 151 31.43 2.09 -16.84
C GLY A 151 31.98 1.26 -17.98
N TRP A 152 31.69 -0.04 -17.92
CA TRP A 152 32.25 -1.07 -18.78
C TRP A 152 31.15 -1.79 -19.54
N ASP A 153 31.44 -2.30 -20.74
CA ASP A 153 30.58 -3.24 -21.45
C ASP A 153 31.46 -4.13 -22.33
N ILE A 154 31.07 -5.40 -22.46
CA ILE A 154 31.73 -6.33 -23.39
C ILE A 154 31.48 -5.94 -24.86
N SER A 155 30.55 -5.03 -25.12
CA SER A 155 30.23 -4.48 -26.43
C SER A 155 30.85 -3.09 -26.63
N SER A 156 31.44 -2.85 -27.81
CA SER A 156 32.15 -1.61 -28.18
C SER A 156 31.22 -0.46 -28.61
N LEU A 157 29.91 -0.72 -28.69
CA LEU A 157 28.92 0.27 -29.10
C LEU A 157 28.95 1.50 -28.18
N ASN A 158 28.90 2.69 -28.77
CA ASN A 158 28.67 3.91 -28.00
C ASN A 158 27.24 3.92 -27.44
N LEU A 159 26.95 4.81 -26.49
CA LEU A 159 25.65 4.80 -25.83
C LEU A 159 24.48 5.21 -26.72
N ALA A 160 24.71 5.96 -27.81
CA ALA A 160 23.65 6.26 -28.76
C ALA A 160 23.23 5.02 -29.55
N GLN A 161 24.21 4.24 -30.03
CA GLN A 161 23.97 2.94 -30.68
C GLN A 161 23.37 1.92 -29.71
N ALA A 162 23.82 1.92 -28.46
CA ALA A 162 23.25 1.09 -27.41
C ALA A 162 21.77 1.43 -27.15
N MET A 163 21.43 2.71 -27.08
CA MET A 163 20.05 3.19 -26.92
C MET A 163 19.16 2.80 -28.11
N GLU A 164 19.65 2.96 -29.35
CA GLU A 164 18.96 2.53 -30.57
C GLU A 164 18.73 1.00 -30.57
N ARG A 165 19.73 0.22 -30.13
CA ARG A 165 19.62 -1.24 -29.96
C ARG A 165 18.59 -1.62 -28.89
N ALA A 166 18.55 -0.90 -27.78
CA ALA A 166 17.70 -1.21 -26.64
C ALA A 166 16.21 -1.00 -26.93
N LYS A 167 15.86 -0.04 -27.81
CA LYS A 167 14.48 0.28 -28.23
C LYS A 167 13.53 0.56 -27.07
N VAL A 168 14.02 1.27 -26.05
CA VAL A 168 13.27 1.61 -24.83
C VAL A 168 12.63 2.99 -24.94
N LEU A 169 13.43 4.01 -25.27
CA LEU A 169 13.00 5.40 -25.27
C LEU A 169 12.28 5.78 -26.58
N ASP A 170 11.39 6.76 -26.50
CA ASP A 170 10.74 7.32 -27.69
C ASP A 170 11.76 7.87 -28.69
N TYR A 171 11.50 7.64 -29.98
CA TYR A 171 12.41 8.05 -31.06
C TYR A 171 12.73 9.55 -31.05
N ASP A 172 11.75 10.41 -30.75
CA ASP A 172 11.95 11.86 -30.69
C ASP A 172 12.92 12.25 -29.57
N LEU A 173 12.84 11.59 -28.42
CA LEU A 173 13.80 11.76 -27.33
C LEU A 173 15.18 11.25 -27.74
N GLN A 174 15.27 10.05 -28.34
CA GLN A 174 16.52 9.48 -28.82
C GLN A 174 17.27 10.45 -29.74
N ARG A 175 16.56 11.06 -30.71
CA ARG A 175 17.15 12.05 -31.63
C ARG A 175 17.77 13.24 -30.89
N GLN A 176 17.14 13.71 -29.82
CA GLN A 176 17.58 14.87 -29.05
C GLN A 176 18.82 14.57 -28.18
N VAL A 177 18.88 13.39 -27.54
CA VAL A 177 20.01 13.01 -26.68
C VAL A 177 21.19 12.40 -27.43
N LYS A 178 20.98 11.92 -28.67
CA LYS A 178 21.98 11.23 -29.50
C LYS A 178 23.33 11.96 -29.60
N PRO A 179 23.42 13.28 -29.89
CA PRO A 179 24.71 13.96 -30.05
C PRO A 179 25.62 13.89 -28.81
N LYS A 180 25.02 13.74 -27.63
CA LYS A 180 25.76 13.59 -26.37
C LYS A 180 26.13 12.13 -26.09
N LEU A 181 25.20 11.21 -26.33
CA LEU A 181 25.43 9.79 -26.09
C LEU A 181 26.46 9.18 -27.06
N GLU A 182 26.61 9.72 -28.28
CA GLU A 182 27.64 9.26 -29.23
C GLU A 182 29.07 9.46 -28.73
N GLN A 183 29.28 10.44 -27.85
CA GLN A 183 30.58 10.76 -27.25
C GLN A 183 30.94 9.83 -26.10
N LEU A 184 29.96 9.09 -25.57
CA LEU A 184 30.12 8.21 -24.42
C LEU A 184 30.31 6.76 -24.89
N LYS A 185 31.47 6.19 -24.58
CA LYS A 185 31.83 4.82 -24.92
C LYS A 185 32.16 4.01 -23.66
N PRO A 186 31.64 2.77 -23.54
CA PRO A 186 32.03 1.88 -22.46
C PRO A 186 33.51 1.49 -22.51
N LEU A 187 34.12 1.37 -21.33
CA LEU A 187 35.45 0.77 -21.19
C LEU A 187 35.39 -0.74 -21.51
N PRO A 188 36.51 -1.34 -21.97
CA PRO A 188 36.59 -2.79 -22.17
C PRO A 188 36.32 -3.56 -20.88
N SER A 189 35.51 -4.62 -20.95
CA SER A 189 35.11 -5.40 -19.77
C SER A 189 35.78 -6.78 -19.74
N ILE A 190 35.74 -7.42 -18.57
CA ILE A 190 36.07 -8.84 -18.41
C ILE A 190 34.97 -9.68 -19.06
N TYR A 191 35.35 -10.72 -19.80
CA TYR A 191 34.42 -11.70 -20.38
C TYR A 191 34.95 -13.13 -20.15
N TYR A 192 34.24 -13.88 -19.32
CA TYR A 192 34.43 -15.32 -19.16
C TYR A 192 33.22 -16.05 -19.75
N PRO A 193 33.38 -16.73 -20.91
CA PRO A 193 32.26 -17.31 -21.65
C PRO A 193 31.41 -18.33 -20.88
N ASP A 194 31.98 -18.97 -19.86
CA ASP A 194 31.34 -20.01 -19.06
C ASP A 194 30.35 -19.46 -18.01
N PHE A 195 30.40 -18.16 -17.70
CA PHE A 195 29.53 -17.56 -16.70
C PHE A 195 28.20 -17.05 -17.27
N ILE A 196 28.16 -16.65 -18.54
CA ILE A 196 26.96 -16.13 -19.21
C ILE A 196 26.52 -17.02 -20.36
N ALA A 197 25.36 -16.73 -20.96
CA ALA A 197 24.86 -17.56 -22.06
C ALA A 197 25.81 -17.52 -23.27
N ALA A 198 26.06 -18.69 -23.88
CA ALA A 198 26.92 -18.79 -25.07
C ALA A 198 26.47 -17.89 -26.25
N ASN A 199 25.18 -17.56 -26.30
CA ASN A 199 24.59 -16.67 -27.31
C ASN A 199 24.97 -15.17 -27.17
N GLN A 200 25.85 -14.85 -26.22
CA GLN A 200 26.46 -13.53 -26.02
C GLN A 200 27.83 -13.40 -26.70
N SER A 201 28.39 -14.48 -27.25
CA SER A 201 29.72 -14.48 -27.92
C SER A 201 29.84 -13.38 -28.99
N ASP A 202 28.82 -13.24 -29.82
CA ASP A 202 28.83 -12.31 -30.96
C ASP A 202 28.76 -10.83 -30.52
N ARG A 203 28.40 -10.58 -29.26
CA ARG A 203 28.33 -9.24 -28.66
C ARG A 203 29.67 -8.83 -28.03
N ALA A 204 30.53 -9.79 -27.72
CA ALA A 204 31.75 -9.60 -26.95
C ALA A 204 32.93 -9.17 -27.87
N ASP A 205 33.03 -7.86 -28.16
CA ASP A 205 34.07 -7.25 -29.00
C ASP A 205 34.92 -6.18 -28.28
N ASN A 206 34.61 -5.88 -27.02
CA ASN A 206 35.28 -4.86 -26.21
C ASN A 206 35.79 -5.46 -24.90
N LEU A 207 36.90 -6.20 -24.98
CA LEU A 207 37.39 -7.07 -23.91
C LEU A 207 38.75 -6.64 -23.38
N ILE A 208 38.96 -6.82 -22.08
CA ILE A 208 40.31 -6.76 -21.49
C ILE A 208 41.08 -7.99 -21.98
N PRO A 209 42.30 -7.84 -22.52
CA PRO A 209 43.06 -8.96 -23.07
C PRO A 209 43.63 -9.86 -21.98
N GLY A 210 43.77 -11.15 -22.30
CA GLY A 210 44.37 -12.15 -21.42
C GLY A 210 43.33 -13.03 -20.71
N ASN A 211 43.84 -14.03 -19.97
CA ASN A 211 43.03 -14.95 -19.16
C ASN A 211 43.43 -14.92 -17.67
N ASN A 212 44.38 -14.05 -17.31
CA ASN A 212 44.90 -13.96 -15.96
C ASN A 212 43.96 -13.10 -15.12
N LYS A 213 43.25 -13.73 -14.18
CA LYS A 213 42.23 -13.05 -13.36
C LYS A 213 42.83 -11.98 -12.44
N LYS A 214 44.10 -12.11 -12.05
CA LYS A 214 44.83 -11.10 -11.27
C LYS A 214 45.10 -9.84 -12.09
N GLU A 215 45.49 -9.99 -13.35
CA GLU A 215 45.71 -8.84 -14.25
C GLU A 215 44.38 -8.12 -14.53
N HIS A 216 43.30 -8.88 -14.71
CA HIS A 216 41.96 -8.31 -14.84
C HIS A 216 41.53 -7.53 -13.58
N LEU A 217 41.78 -8.07 -12.38
CA LEU A 217 41.53 -7.36 -11.12
C LEU A 217 42.25 -6.01 -11.08
N GLU A 218 43.56 -6.00 -11.35
CA GLU A 218 44.37 -4.78 -11.32
C GLU A 218 43.96 -3.77 -12.41
N GLN A 219 43.52 -4.24 -13.58
CA GLN A 219 42.99 -3.37 -14.62
C GLN A 219 41.71 -2.67 -14.18
N ILE A 220 40.75 -3.38 -13.57
CA ILE A 220 39.51 -2.76 -13.07
C ILE A 220 39.81 -1.75 -11.95
N ARG A 221 40.75 -2.08 -11.05
CA ARG A 221 41.23 -1.15 -10.01
C ARG A 221 41.85 0.11 -10.60
N LYS A 222 42.62 -0.02 -11.69
CA LYS A 222 43.18 1.12 -12.42
C LYS A 222 42.07 1.96 -13.06
N ASP A 223 41.10 1.34 -13.69
CA ASP A 223 39.98 2.05 -14.35
C ASP A 223 39.17 2.87 -13.34
N ILE A 224 38.91 2.35 -12.13
CA ILE A 224 38.23 3.07 -11.05
C ILE A 224 39.04 4.31 -10.63
N ARG A 225 40.36 4.17 -10.42
CA ARG A 225 41.25 5.28 -10.05
C ARG A 225 41.33 6.34 -11.13
N ASP A 226 41.52 5.92 -12.38
CA ASP A 226 41.59 6.82 -13.54
C ASP A 226 40.27 7.60 -13.70
N PHE A 227 39.12 6.93 -13.55
CA PHE A 227 37.81 7.58 -13.64
C PHE A 227 37.61 8.61 -12.51
N LYS A 228 38.05 8.27 -11.29
CA LYS A 228 38.03 9.18 -10.13
C LYS A 228 38.84 10.44 -10.39
N GLU A 229 40.08 10.28 -10.85
CA GLU A 229 41.02 11.37 -11.09
C GLU A 229 40.57 12.25 -12.26
N ALA A 230 40.23 11.63 -13.40
CA ALA A 230 39.84 12.35 -14.62
C ALA A 230 38.63 13.26 -14.41
N ASN A 231 37.71 12.87 -13.53
CA ASN A 231 36.48 13.61 -13.24
C ASN A 231 36.53 14.41 -11.94
N LYS A 232 37.64 14.35 -11.19
CA LYS A 232 37.82 14.97 -9.86
C LYS A 232 36.67 14.63 -8.91
N LEU A 233 36.44 13.33 -8.74
CA LEU A 233 35.34 12.79 -7.93
C LEU A 233 35.81 12.50 -6.51
N ASP A 234 34.94 12.76 -5.53
CA ASP A 234 35.20 12.46 -4.13
C ASP A 234 34.89 10.98 -3.86
N LYS A 235 33.76 10.50 -4.39
CA LYS A 235 33.26 9.13 -4.22
C LYS A 235 32.88 8.49 -5.56
N ILE A 236 33.00 7.17 -5.63
CA ILE A 236 32.51 6.35 -6.74
C ILE A 236 31.60 5.29 -6.16
N ILE A 237 30.55 4.93 -6.90
CA ILE A 237 29.70 3.77 -6.63
C ILE A 237 29.66 2.93 -7.89
N VAL A 238 29.87 1.63 -7.74
CA VAL A 238 29.83 0.68 -8.84
C VAL A 238 28.56 -0.16 -8.75
N VAL A 239 27.82 -0.24 -9.85
CA VAL A 239 26.61 -1.07 -9.94
C VAL A 239 26.75 -2.08 -11.06
N TRP A 240 26.54 -3.36 -10.75
CA TRP A 240 26.41 -4.41 -11.74
C TRP A 240 25.02 -4.38 -12.37
N THR A 241 24.95 -4.08 -13.66
CA THR A 241 23.72 -4.17 -14.47
C THR A 241 23.97 -4.94 -15.79
N ALA A 242 25.00 -5.78 -15.81
CA ALA A 242 25.33 -6.62 -16.94
C ALA A 242 24.47 -7.89 -16.96
N ASN A 243 24.75 -8.76 -17.93
CA ASN A 243 24.10 -10.06 -18.07
C ASN A 243 24.07 -10.84 -16.75
N THR A 244 22.97 -11.56 -16.53
CA THR A 244 22.87 -12.52 -15.42
C THR A 244 23.88 -13.64 -15.63
N GLU A 245 24.72 -13.88 -14.62
CA GLU A 245 25.66 -14.99 -14.62
C GLU A 245 25.01 -16.26 -14.00
N ARG A 246 25.61 -17.41 -14.24
CA ARG A 246 25.33 -18.63 -13.45
C ARG A 246 25.82 -18.43 -12.02
N TYR A 247 25.33 -19.25 -11.09
CA TYR A 247 25.91 -19.31 -9.76
C TYR A 247 27.33 -19.88 -9.81
N ALA A 248 28.23 -19.30 -9.01
CA ALA A 248 29.52 -19.89 -8.68
C ALA A 248 29.35 -20.90 -7.54
N GLU A 249 30.08 -22.01 -7.59
CA GLU A 249 30.09 -22.99 -6.51
C GLU A 249 30.83 -22.43 -5.29
N ILE A 250 30.29 -22.64 -4.08
CA ILE A 250 30.96 -22.28 -2.83
C ILE A 250 31.84 -23.47 -2.41
N ILE A 251 33.15 -23.29 -2.49
CA ILE A 251 34.16 -24.33 -2.28
C ILE A 251 35.10 -23.90 -1.15
N SER A 252 35.24 -24.76 -0.13
CA SER A 252 36.16 -24.48 0.97
C SER A 252 37.61 -24.49 0.50
N GLY A 253 38.41 -23.52 0.95
CA GLY A 253 39.77 -23.28 0.48
C GLY A 253 39.86 -22.44 -0.80
N VAL A 254 38.73 -22.05 -1.41
CA VAL A 254 38.69 -21.27 -2.66
C VAL A 254 38.00 -19.93 -2.47
N ASN A 255 36.73 -19.91 -2.07
CA ASN A 255 35.93 -18.67 -1.98
C ASN A 255 35.12 -18.58 -0.68
N ASP A 256 35.54 -19.36 0.32
CA ASP A 256 34.98 -19.40 1.67
C ASP A 256 35.52 -18.30 2.59
N THR A 257 36.76 -17.83 2.37
CA THR A 257 37.36 -16.76 3.17
C THR A 257 38.01 -15.66 2.33
N ALA A 258 38.23 -14.49 2.94
CA ALA A 258 38.84 -13.32 2.30
C ALA A 258 40.24 -13.61 1.72
N ASP A 259 41.06 -14.38 2.44
CA ASP A 259 42.40 -14.72 1.96
C ASP A 259 42.37 -15.81 0.88
N ASN A 260 41.43 -16.76 0.96
CA ASN A 260 41.30 -17.83 -0.02
C ASN A 260 40.79 -17.27 -1.35
N ILE A 261 39.81 -16.36 -1.34
CA ILE A 261 39.26 -15.79 -2.57
C ILE A 261 40.30 -14.94 -3.32
N LEU A 262 41.15 -14.20 -2.59
CA LEU A 262 42.26 -13.46 -3.20
C LEU A 262 43.28 -14.42 -3.83
N LYS A 263 43.68 -15.50 -3.13
CA LYS A 263 44.55 -16.54 -3.70
C LYS A 263 43.93 -17.23 -4.91
N ALA A 264 42.61 -17.46 -4.90
CA ALA A 264 41.89 -18.05 -6.02
C ALA A 264 41.90 -17.14 -7.26
N VAL A 265 41.86 -15.81 -7.07
CA VAL A 265 42.07 -14.84 -8.15
C VAL A 265 43.51 -14.92 -8.68
N GLU A 266 44.51 -14.99 -7.80
CA GLU A 266 45.92 -15.15 -8.21
C GLU A 266 46.17 -16.42 -9.03
N ASN A 267 45.53 -17.52 -8.63
CA ASN A 267 45.60 -18.81 -9.32
C ASN A 267 44.66 -18.90 -10.53
N SER A 268 43.90 -17.85 -10.85
CA SER A 268 42.92 -17.84 -11.95
C SER A 268 41.90 -18.98 -11.88
N HIS A 269 41.42 -19.32 -10.68
CA HIS A 269 40.50 -20.43 -10.44
C HIS A 269 39.18 -20.29 -11.24
N SER A 270 38.62 -21.40 -11.74
CA SER A 270 37.45 -21.39 -12.63
C SER A 270 36.23 -20.72 -12.01
N GLU A 271 35.91 -21.02 -10.75
CA GLU A 271 34.74 -20.50 -10.00
C GLU A 271 34.84 -19.02 -9.57
N ILE A 272 35.84 -18.27 -10.04
CA ILE A 272 35.88 -16.82 -9.87
C ILE A 272 35.19 -16.13 -11.05
N ALA A 273 33.98 -15.62 -10.82
CA ALA A 273 33.19 -14.95 -11.84
C ALA A 273 33.77 -13.56 -12.20
N PRO A 274 33.42 -13.00 -13.38
CA PRO A 274 33.68 -11.59 -13.68
C PRO A 274 33.10 -10.66 -12.61
N SER A 275 31.85 -10.89 -12.19
CA SER A 275 31.21 -10.11 -11.10
C SER A 275 32.00 -10.14 -9.80
N THR A 276 32.57 -11.29 -9.42
CA THR A 276 33.45 -11.43 -8.25
C THR A 276 34.68 -10.54 -8.38
N ILE A 277 35.32 -10.49 -9.55
CA ILE A 277 36.50 -9.62 -9.77
C ILE A 277 36.13 -8.14 -9.63
N PHE A 278 34.99 -7.71 -10.17
CA PHE A 278 34.51 -6.35 -10.00
C PHE A 278 34.23 -6.02 -8.53
N ALA A 279 33.56 -6.90 -7.79
CA ALA A 279 33.30 -6.72 -6.36
C ALA A 279 34.61 -6.58 -5.57
N LEU A 280 35.57 -7.49 -5.79
CA LEU A 280 36.89 -7.45 -5.14
C LEU A 280 37.67 -6.18 -5.50
N ALA A 281 37.65 -5.74 -6.78
CA ALA A 281 38.29 -4.50 -7.19
C ALA A 281 37.71 -3.29 -6.46
N CYS A 282 36.40 -3.22 -6.32
CA CYS A 282 35.71 -2.13 -5.62
C CYS A 282 36.05 -2.12 -4.12
N ILE A 283 36.04 -3.29 -3.47
CA ILE A 283 36.41 -3.42 -2.06
C ILE A 283 37.88 -2.97 -1.83
N LEU A 284 38.81 -3.40 -2.68
CA LEU A 284 40.21 -3.00 -2.59
C LEU A 284 40.46 -1.50 -2.88
N GLU A 285 39.61 -0.87 -3.69
CA GLU A 285 39.62 0.57 -3.97
C GLU A 285 38.69 1.38 -3.05
N LYS A 286 38.22 0.79 -1.94
CA LYS A 286 37.35 1.43 -0.94
C LYS A 286 36.12 2.09 -1.54
N THR A 287 35.52 1.42 -2.53
CA THR A 287 34.40 1.91 -3.33
C THR A 287 33.22 0.95 -3.16
N PRO A 288 32.01 1.44 -2.81
CA PRO A 288 30.84 0.59 -2.70
C PRO A 288 30.49 -0.15 -3.99
N PHE A 289 30.05 -1.41 -3.85
CA PHE A 289 29.63 -2.27 -4.97
C PHE A 289 28.23 -2.82 -4.77
N ILE A 290 27.38 -2.66 -5.79
CA ILE A 290 25.99 -3.10 -5.77
C ILE A 290 25.74 -4.13 -6.87
N ASN A 291 25.25 -5.31 -6.52
CA ASN A 291 24.86 -6.33 -7.46
C ASN A 291 23.38 -6.21 -7.86
N GLY A 292 23.14 -5.75 -9.08
CA GLY A 292 21.80 -5.63 -9.66
C GLY A 292 21.25 -6.89 -10.34
N SER A 293 22.01 -7.99 -10.33
CA SER A 293 21.68 -9.26 -10.99
C SER A 293 21.63 -10.42 -9.98
N PRO A 294 21.05 -11.58 -10.31
CA PRO A 294 20.72 -12.61 -9.32
C PRO A 294 21.84 -13.60 -9.02
N GLN A 295 22.99 -13.54 -9.69
CA GLN A 295 24.11 -14.44 -9.37
C GLN A 295 24.66 -14.16 -7.97
N ASN A 296 25.19 -15.19 -7.31
CA ASN A 296 25.79 -15.14 -5.98
C ASN A 296 27.20 -14.51 -5.98
N THR A 297 27.32 -13.26 -6.45
CA THR A 297 28.59 -12.52 -6.47
C THR A 297 29.24 -12.48 -5.09
N PHE A 298 28.43 -12.27 -4.05
CA PHE A 298 28.85 -12.15 -2.66
C PHE A 298 28.98 -13.52 -1.98
N VAL A 299 29.93 -14.31 -2.45
CA VAL A 299 30.38 -15.53 -1.75
C VAL A 299 30.97 -15.18 -0.37
N PRO A 300 31.03 -16.12 0.59
CA PRO A 300 31.46 -15.83 1.96
C PRO A 300 32.79 -15.08 2.06
N GLY A 301 33.79 -15.46 1.26
CA GLY A 301 35.08 -14.76 1.25
C GLY A 301 35.01 -13.32 0.71
N CYS A 302 34.05 -13.00 -0.15
CA CYS A 302 33.81 -11.63 -0.61
C CYS A 302 33.16 -10.77 0.48
N ILE A 303 32.23 -11.35 1.25
CA ILE A 303 31.59 -10.67 2.39
C ILE A 303 32.62 -10.39 3.48
N GLU A 304 33.40 -11.40 3.87
CA GLU A 304 34.47 -11.24 4.87
C GLU A 304 35.49 -10.18 4.44
N LEU A 305 35.84 -10.10 3.16
CA LEU A 305 36.74 -9.04 2.67
C LEU A 305 36.09 -7.65 2.76
N ALA A 306 34.80 -7.52 2.43
CA ALA A 306 34.08 -6.25 2.55
C ALA A 306 34.00 -5.77 4.01
N GLU A 307 33.74 -6.69 4.94
CA GLU A 307 33.76 -6.45 6.39
C GLU A 307 35.15 -6.00 6.85
N ARG A 308 36.21 -6.72 6.47
CA ARG A 308 37.60 -6.40 6.83
C ARG A 308 38.04 -5.03 6.33
N GLU A 309 37.61 -4.66 5.13
CA GLU A 309 38.01 -3.41 4.49
C GLU A 309 37.05 -2.25 4.80
N HIS A 310 35.96 -2.49 5.54
CA HIS A 310 34.88 -1.55 5.86
C HIS A 310 34.28 -0.88 4.60
N VAL A 311 33.94 -1.70 3.60
CA VAL A 311 33.35 -1.22 2.33
C VAL A 311 31.95 -1.77 2.14
N TYR A 312 31.03 -0.88 1.77
CA TYR A 312 29.66 -1.28 1.56
C TYR A 312 29.44 -2.14 0.31
N ILE A 313 28.72 -3.22 0.51
CA ILE A 313 28.19 -4.10 -0.53
C ILE A 313 26.67 -4.22 -0.40
N GLY A 314 25.99 -4.39 -1.53
CA GLY A 314 24.53 -4.55 -1.55
C GLY A 314 24.06 -5.34 -2.76
N GLY A 315 22.97 -6.08 -2.62
CA GLY A 315 22.43 -6.96 -3.66
C GLY A 315 21.35 -7.86 -3.06
N ASP A 316 20.71 -8.77 -3.78
CA ASP A 316 20.90 -9.12 -5.18
C ASP A 316 19.61 -8.94 -6.00
N ASP A 317 19.78 -8.67 -7.30
CA ASP A 317 18.75 -8.59 -8.35
C ASP A 317 17.70 -7.47 -8.21
N PHE A 318 17.58 -6.58 -9.22
CA PHE A 318 16.64 -5.44 -9.15
C PHE A 318 15.16 -5.84 -8.97
N LYS A 319 14.48 -5.33 -7.95
CA LYS A 319 13.05 -5.53 -7.72
C LYS A 319 12.19 -4.51 -8.47
N SER A 320 12.04 -4.71 -9.78
CA SER A 320 11.30 -3.81 -10.69
C SER A 320 9.78 -4.03 -10.70
N GLY A 321 9.27 -4.93 -11.55
CA GLY A 321 7.84 -5.12 -11.84
C GLY A 321 7.20 -6.25 -11.06
N GLN A 322 7.14 -7.45 -11.66
CA GLN A 322 6.41 -8.62 -11.13
C GLN A 322 6.73 -8.93 -9.65
N THR A 323 8.00 -9.08 -9.31
CA THR A 323 8.41 -9.44 -7.94
C THR A 323 8.06 -8.35 -6.93
N LYS A 324 8.10 -7.07 -7.34
CA LYS A 324 7.69 -5.95 -6.48
C LYS A 324 6.21 -6.05 -6.12
N VAL A 325 5.35 -6.31 -7.11
CA VAL A 325 3.91 -6.54 -6.89
C VAL A 325 3.66 -7.79 -6.05
N LYS A 326 4.36 -8.90 -6.33
CA LYS A 326 4.26 -10.15 -5.55
C LYS A 326 4.55 -9.91 -4.06
N SER A 327 5.64 -9.17 -3.76
CA SER A 327 6.02 -8.87 -2.36
C SER A 327 5.04 -7.97 -1.61
N VAL A 328 4.14 -7.28 -2.32
CA VAL A 328 3.04 -6.52 -1.71
C VAL A 328 1.81 -7.40 -1.55
N LEU A 329 1.46 -8.14 -2.61
CA LEU A 329 0.22 -8.92 -2.63
C LEU A 329 0.25 -10.08 -1.64
N VAL A 330 1.36 -10.81 -1.55
CA VAL A 330 1.47 -11.94 -0.62
C VAL A 330 1.44 -11.46 0.83
N ASP A 331 2.15 -10.37 1.16
CA ASP A 331 2.11 -9.75 2.49
C ASP A 331 0.68 -9.29 2.84
N PHE A 332 -0.04 -8.68 1.88
CA PHE A 332 -1.44 -8.32 2.05
C PHE A 332 -2.34 -9.54 2.32
N LEU A 333 -2.25 -10.60 1.51
CA LEU A 333 -3.09 -11.78 1.63
C LEU A 333 -2.87 -12.48 2.98
N VAL A 334 -1.61 -12.71 3.35
CA VAL A 334 -1.26 -13.40 4.61
C VAL A 334 -1.68 -12.56 5.82
N ASN A 335 -1.44 -11.23 5.82
CA ASN A 335 -1.87 -10.36 6.91
C ASN A 335 -3.41 -10.21 6.99
N ALA A 336 -4.13 -10.43 5.89
CA ALA A 336 -5.59 -10.48 5.86
C ALA A 336 -6.16 -11.84 6.34
N GLY A 337 -5.31 -12.80 6.72
CA GLY A 337 -5.74 -14.14 7.13
C GLY A 337 -6.17 -15.04 5.96
N ILE A 338 -5.79 -14.68 4.73
CA ILE A 338 -6.02 -15.47 3.51
C ILE A 338 -4.78 -16.31 3.27
N LYS A 339 -4.94 -17.60 2.95
CA LYS A 339 -3.82 -18.54 2.78
C LYS A 339 -3.52 -18.79 1.31
N PRO A 340 -2.52 -18.11 0.70
CA PRO A 340 -1.99 -18.53 -0.59
C PRO A 340 -1.59 -20.01 -0.58
N ILE A 341 -2.08 -20.78 -1.53
CA ILE A 341 -1.73 -22.19 -1.73
C ILE A 341 -1.06 -22.44 -3.08
N GLY A 342 -1.25 -21.55 -4.05
CA GLY A 342 -0.60 -21.61 -5.36
C GLY A 342 -0.25 -20.22 -5.87
N ILE A 343 1.00 -20.06 -6.31
CA ILE A 343 1.55 -18.85 -6.89
C ILE A 343 2.23 -19.25 -8.19
N THR A 344 1.64 -18.89 -9.33
CA THR A 344 2.20 -19.21 -10.64
C THR A 344 2.61 -17.94 -11.35
N SER A 345 3.91 -17.74 -11.59
CA SER A 345 4.49 -16.50 -12.14
C SER A 345 5.15 -16.75 -13.50
N TYR A 346 4.42 -16.48 -14.58
CA TYR A 346 4.94 -16.54 -15.95
C TYR A 346 5.48 -15.19 -16.42
N ASN A 347 6.53 -15.23 -17.21
CA ASN A 347 7.14 -14.05 -17.81
C ASN A 347 7.61 -14.33 -19.23
N HIS A 348 7.46 -13.36 -20.13
CA HIS A 348 8.18 -13.35 -21.39
C HIS A 348 8.65 -11.95 -21.79
N LEU A 349 9.84 -11.89 -22.38
CA LEU A 349 10.52 -10.67 -22.82
C LEU A 349 11.44 -10.95 -24.00
N GLY A 350 11.71 -9.93 -24.82
CA GLY A 350 12.42 -10.05 -26.11
C GLY A 350 13.73 -9.25 -26.19
N ASN A 351 14.15 -8.62 -25.11
CA ASN A 351 15.41 -7.89 -25.01
C ASN A 351 16.60 -8.84 -24.76
N ASN A 352 17.81 -8.28 -24.62
CA ASN A 352 19.01 -9.07 -24.40
C ASN A 352 19.01 -9.83 -23.07
N ASP A 353 18.30 -9.32 -22.05
CA ASP A 353 18.13 -10.04 -20.77
C ASP A 353 17.36 -11.35 -21.00
N GLY A 354 16.20 -11.28 -21.68
CA GLY A 354 15.45 -12.47 -22.08
C GLY A 354 16.27 -13.45 -22.92
N LYS A 355 17.10 -12.94 -23.84
CA LYS A 355 17.99 -13.77 -24.68
C LYS A 355 19.05 -14.48 -23.83
N ASN A 356 19.62 -13.83 -22.83
CA ASN A 356 20.59 -14.45 -21.92
C ASN A 356 19.92 -15.49 -21.00
N LEU A 357 18.75 -15.16 -20.46
CA LEU A 357 17.97 -16.03 -19.58
C LEU A 357 17.31 -17.22 -20.29
N SER A 358 17.45 -17.35 -21.62
CA SER A 358 17.01 -18.55 -22.33
C SER A 358 17.89 -19.76 -22.02
N ALA A 359 19.10 -19.54 -21.49
CA ALA A 359 20.01 -20.60 -21.08
C ALA A 359 19.66 -21.10 -19.66
N PRO A 360 19.61 -22.42 -19.41
CA PRO A 360 19.15 -22.97 -18.13
C PRO A 360 19.95 -22.52 -16.90
N GLN A 361 21.27 -22.41 -17.00
CA GLN A 361 22.12 -22.02 -15.86
C GLN A 361 21.88 -20.57 -15.43
N GLN A 362 21.71 -19.65 -16.38
CA GLN A 362 21.40 -18.24 -16.11
C GLN A 362 19.93 -18.08 -15.65
N PHE A 363 19.01 -18.88 -16.20
CA PHE A 363 17.63 -18.94 -15.72
C PHE A 363 17.56 -19.37 -14.25
N ARG A 364 18.34 -20.38 -13.85
CA ARG A 364 18.35 -20.90 -12.47
C ARG A 364 18.67 -19.81 -11.45
N SER A 365 19.62 -18.93 -11.74
CA SER A 365 19.93 -17.78 -10.88
C SER A 365 18.69 -16.91 -10.65
N LYS A 366 17.96 -16.59 -11.73
CA LYS A 366 16.75 -15.74 -11.70
C LYS A 366 15.55 -16.45 -11.08
N GLU A 367 15.49 -17.77 -11.19
CA GLU A 367 14.45 -18.60 -10.58
C GLU A 367 14.55 -18.53 -9.05
N ILE A 368 15.76 -18.74 -8.50
CA ILE A 368 16.00 -18.70 -7.05
C ILE A 368 15.60 -17.34 -6.46
N SER A 369 16.09 -16.23 -7.03
CA SER A 369 15.78 -14.89 -6.52
C SER A 369 14.28 -14.52 -6.59
N LYS A 370 13.52 -15.12 -7.51
CA LYS A 370 12.08 -14.87 -7.69
C LYS A 370 11.19 -15.75 -6.82
N SER A 371 11.68 -16.90 -6.39
CA SER A 371 10.93 -17.85 -5.56
C SER A 371 11.01 -17.48 -4.08
N ASN A 372 12.20 -17.14 -3.58
CA ASN A 372 12.43 -16.94 -2.13
C ASN A 372 11.72 -15.71 -1.51
N VAL A 373 11.13 -14.84 -2.34
CA VAL A 373 10.52 -13.57 -1.91
C VAL A 373 9.28 -13.73 -1.02
N VAL A 374 8.73 -14.94 -0.91
CA VAL A 374 7.52 -15.22 -0.11
C VAL A 374 7.80 -15.96 1.19
N ASP A 375 9.04 -16.42 1.39
CA ASP A 375 9.38 -17.38 2.46
C ASP A 375 9.19 -16.77 3.86
N ASP A 376 9.60 -15.52 4.06
CA ASP A 376 9.45 -14.79 5.33
C ASP A 376 7.99 -14.52 5.68
N MET A 377 7.15 -14.23 4.67
CA MET A 377 5.72 -13.99 4.87
C MET A 377 4.98 -15.27 5.25
N VAL A 378 5.33 -16.38 4.61
CA VAL A 378 4.77 -17.72 4.91
C VAL A 378 5.19 -18.15 6.32
N ALA A 379 6.47 -18.01 6.65
CA ALA A 379 7.02 -18.37 7.97
C ALA A 379 6.44 -17.50 9.11
N ALA A 380 6.03 -16.26 8.83
CA ALA A 380 5.47 -15.36 9.82
C ALA A 380 4.08 -15.77 10.35
N ASN A 381 3.38 -16.72 9.70
CA ASN A 381 2.01 -17.07 10.07
C ASN A 381 1.80 -18.59 10.22
N GLU A 382 2.12 -19.10 11.43
CA GLU A 382 1.93 -20.50 11.81
C GLU A 382 0.46 -20.95 11.92
N ILE A 383 -0.50 -20.02 11.88
CA ILE A 383 -1.94 -20.34 11.87
C ILE A 383 -2.37 -20.82 10.49
N LEU A 384 -1.89 -20.14 9.43
CA LEU A 384 -2.21 -20.50 8.06
C LEU A 384 -1.32 -21.65 7.57
N TYR A 385 -0.04 -21.63 7.91
CA TYR A 385 0.95 -22.59 7.43
C TYR A 385 1.53 -23.41 8.57
N LYS A 386 1.57 -24.74 8.41
CA LYS A 386 2.30 -25.60 9.34
C LYS A 386 3.82 -25.40 9.18
N PRO A 387 4.64 -25.79 10.17
CA PRO A 387 6.09 -25.76 10.03
C PRO A 387 6.55 -26.49 8.77
N GLY A 388 7.24 -25.78 7.87
CA GLY A 388 7.73 -26.30 6.58
C GLY A 388 6.67 -26.41 5.48
N GLU A 389 5.45 -25.92 5.70
CA GLU A 389 4.42 -25.82 4.66
C GLU A 389 4.65 -24.55 3.82
N HIS A 390 4.64 -24.69 2.50
CA HIS A 390 4.78 -23.59 1.55
C HIS A 390 3.72 -23.70 0.45
N PRO A 391 3.29 -22.58 -0.16
CA PRO A 391 2.45 -22.63 -1.35
C PRO A 391 3.21 -23.27 -2.52
N ASP A 392 2.48 -23.91 -3.44
CA ASP A 392 3.05 -24.29 -4.73
C ASP A 392 3.54 -23.03 -5.45
N HIS A 393 4.84 -22.92 -5.72
CA HIS A 393 5.42 -21.73 -6.35
C HIS A 393 6.16 -22.08 -7.62
N VAL A 394 5.65 -21.61 -8.76
CA VAL A 394 6.24 -21.86 -10.08
C VAL A 394 6.63 -20.55 -10.73
N VAL A 395 7.88 -20.46 -11.20
CA VAL A 395 8.40 -19.30 -11.93
C VAL A 395 8.81 -19.73 -13.33
N VAL A 396 8.35 -19.01 -14.35
CA VAL A 396 8.70 -19.27 -15.76
C VAL A 396 9.17 -17.99 -16.42
N ILE A 397 10.25 -18.08 -17.20
CA ILE A 397 10.72 -17.00 -18.07
C ILE A 397 10.94 -17.57 -19.48
N LYS A 398 10.39 -16.92 -20.49
CA LYS A 398 10.55 -17.30 -21.90
C LYS A 398 11.05 -16.12 -22.74
N TYR A 399 11.94 -16.43 -23.67
CA TYR A 399 12.43 -15.44 -24.63
C TYR A 399 11.45 -15.33 -25.81
N VAL A 400 10.88 -14.14 -26.00
CA VAL A 400 9.93 -13.83 -27.09
C VAL A 400 10.38 -12.52 -27.74
N PRO A 401 11.18 -12.57 -28.83
CA PRO A 401 11.80 -11.37 -29.43
C PRO A 401 10.81 -10.25 -29.77
N ALA A 402 9.59 -10.60 -30.17
CA ALA A 402 8.59 -9.66 -30.67
C ALA A 402 8.16 -8.60 -29.64
N VAL A 403 8.27 -8.86 -28.34
CA VAL A 403 7.86 -7.90 -27.30
C VAL A 403 8.97 -6.93 -26.89
N GLY A 404 10.21 -7.12 -27.37
CA GLY A 404 11.34 -6.25 -27.05
C GLY A 404 11.55 -6.11 -25.53
N ASP A 405 11.73 -4.87 -25.06
CA ASP A 405 11.88 -4.53 -23.63
C ASP A 405 10.56 -4.58 -22.84
N SER A 406 9.41 -4.64 -23.53
CA SER A 406 8.06 -4.65 -22.97
C SER A 406 7.71 -6.04 -22.43
N LYS A 407 8.34 -6.40 -21.32
CA LYS A 407 8.15 -7.65 -20.60
C LYS A 407 6.70 -7.82 -20.18
N ARG A 408 6.14 -9.00 -20.43
CA ARG A 408 4.79 -9.38 -19.97
C ARG A 408 4.91 -10.34 -18.80
N ALA A 409 4.26 -10.01 -17.70
CA ALA A 409 4.14 -10.85 -16.51
C ALA A 409 2.68 -11.29 -16.35
N LEU A 410 2.49 -12.60 -16.18
CA LEU A 410 1.19 -13.19 -15.90
C LEU A 410 1.33 -13.96 -14.60
N ASP A 411 0.58 -13.55 -13.58
CA ASP A 411 0.63 -14.16 -12.27
C ASP A 411 -0.76 -14.66 -11.88
N GLU A 412 -0.82 -15.85 -11.30
CA GLU A 412 -2.04 -16.38 -10.70
C GLU A 412 -1.79 -16.74 -9.25
N TYR A 413 -2.62 -16.20 -8.36
CA TYR A 413 -2.61 -16.45 -6.93
C TYR A 413 -3.89 -17.18 -6.56
N VAL A 414 -3.77 -18.44 -6.14
CA VAL A 414 -4.87 -19.24 -5.62
C VAL A 414 -4.70 -19.34 -4.12
N SER A 415 -5.76 -19.00 -3.39
CA SER A 415 -5.75 -18.97 -1.92
C SER A 415 -6.94 -19.70 -1.33
N ASP A 416 -6.73 -20.32 -0.18
CA ASP A 416 -7.80 -20.79 0.70
C ASP A 416 -8.36 -19.63 1.53
N ILE A 417 -9.69 -19.59 1.61
CA ILE A 417 -10.45 -18.63 2.42
C ILE A 417 -11.45 -19.35 3.33
N PHE A 418 -12.29 -18.59 4.02
CA PHE A 418 -13.25 -19.08 5.00
C PHE A 418 -14.09 -20.27 4.49
N MET A 419 -14.28 -21.28 5.35
CA MET A 419 -15.13 -22.46 5.11
C MET A 419 -14.79 -23.28 3.86
N GLY A 420 -13.50 -23.35 3.48
CA GLY A 420 -13.03 -24.12 2.33
C GLY A 420 -13.29 -23.44 0.98
N GLY A 421 -13.70 -22.17 0.99
CA GLY A 421 -13.78 -21.36 -0.21
C GLY A 421 -12.41 -21.12 -0.83
N LYS A 422 -12.39 -20.75 -2.11
CA LYS A 422 -11.18 -20.37 -2.85
C LYS A 422 -11.26 -18.93 -3.29
N ASN A 423 -10.13 -18.23 -3.23
CA ASN A 423 -9.93 -16.94 -3.87
C ASN A 423 -8.87 -17.09 -4.96
N THR A 424 -9.17 -16.62 -6.17
CA THR A 424 -8.23 -16.64 -7.29
C THR A 424 -8.05 -15.22 -7.82
N ILE A 425 -6.80 -14.77 -7.89
CA ILE A 425 -6.41 -13.48 -8.45
C ILE A 425 -5.49 -13.73 -9.63
N SER A 426 -5.94 -13.39 -10.83
CA SER A 426 -5.12 -13.42 -12.04
C SER A 426 -4.69 -12.00 -12.40
N LEU A 427 -3.38 -11.77 -12.52
CA LEU A 427 -2.79 -10.48 -12.83
C LEU A 427 -2.07 -10.55 -14.18
N TYR A 428 -2.34 -9.56 -15.02
CA TYR A 428 -1.58 -9.31 -16.24
C TYR A 428 -0.88 -7.96 -16.11
N ASN A 429 0.45 -7.97 -16.16
CA ASN A 429 1.27 -6.77 -16.01
C ASN A 429 2.18 -6.59 -17.23
N THR A 430 2.08 -5.41 -17.86
CA THR A 430 3.01 -4.98 -18.92
C THR A 430 4.06 -4.08 -18.29
N CYS A 431 5.30 -4.55 -18.28
CA CYS A 431 6.43 -3.89 -17.66
C CYS A 431 7.43 -3.48 -18.75
N GLU A 432 7.63 -2.19 -18.96
CA GLU A 432 8.81 -1.70 -19.68
C GLU A 432 10.01 -1.85 -18.74
N ASP A 433 10.76 -2.95 -18.88
CA ASP A 433 11.64 -3.45 -17.82
C ASP A 433 12.77 -2.46 -17.51
N SER A 434 13.36 -1.84 -18.54
CA SER A 434 14.42 -0.86 -18.38
C SER A 434 13.93 0.46 -17.77
N LEU A 435 12.70 0.88 -18.08
CA LEU A 435 12.09 2.08 -17.48
C LEU A 435 11.74 1.87 -16.01
N LEU A 436 11.47 0.63 -15.58
CA LEU A 436 11.29 0.29 -14.17
C LEU A 436 12.61 0.04 -13.44
N ALA A 437 13.63 -0.48 -14.11
CA ALA A 437 14.93 -0.80 -13.51
C ALA A 437 15.85 0.43 -13.37
N SER A 438 15.88 1.34 -14.35
CA SER A 438 16.78 2.49 -14.35
C SER A 438 16.61 3.41 -13.13
N PRO A 439 15.38 3.74 -12.67
CA PRO A 439 15.20 4.53 -11.45
C PRO A 439 15.69 3.81 -10.19
N LEU A 440 15.61 2.48 -10.14
CA LEU A 440 16.11 1.70 -9.00
C LEU A 440 17.65 1.76 -8.90
N ILE A 441 18.34 1.79 -10.03
CA ILE A 441 19.81 1.97 -10.05
C ILE A 441 20.18 3.33 -9.46
N LEU A 442 19.41 4.39 -9.78
CA LEU A 442 19.61 5.71 -9.19
C LEU A 442 19.36 5.69 -7.67
N ASP A 443 18.25 5.10 -7.23
CA ASP A 443 17.91 4.98 -5.80
C ASP A 443 19.00 4.22 -5.04
N LEU A 444 19.47 3.09 -5.58
CA LEU A 444 20.55 2.28 -5.02
C LEU A 444 21.83 3.09 -4.86
N ALA A 445 22.24 3.82 -5.90
CA ALA A 445 23.44 4.65 -5.84
C ALA A 445 23.30 5.81 -4.84
N ILE A 446 22.18 6.52 -4.84
CA ILE A 446 21.97 7.69 -3.97
C ILE A 446 21.90 7.28 -2.50
N ILE A 447 21.18 6.20 -2.18
CA ILE A 447 21.08 5.71 -0.80
C ILE A 447 22.43 5.16 -0.34
N THR A 448 23.15 4.42 -1.19
CA THR A 448 24.48 3.91 -0.85
C THR A 448 25.44 5.05 -0.57
N GLU A 449 25.41 6.13 -1.37
CA GLU A 449 26.19 7.32 -1.09
C GLU A 449 25.83 7.93 0.27
N LEU A 450 24.55 8.13 0.54
CA LEU A 450 24.10 8.68 1.81
C LEU A 450 24.57 7.84 3.00
N MET A 451 24.51 6.50 2.90
CA MET A 451 24.99 5.60 3.96
C MET A 451 26.50 5.74 4.21
N THR A 452 27.30 6.16 3.24
CA THR A 452 28.73 6.49 3.46
C THR A 452 28.97 7.79 4.22
N ARG A 453 27.91 8.55 4.53
CA ARG A 453 27.96 9.79 5.33
C ARG A 453 27.28 9.66 6.69
N ILE A 454 26.66 8.53 6.98
CA ILE A 454 25.97 8.28 8.25
C ILE A 454 26.82 7.34 9.08
N GLU A 455 27.22 7.82 10.25
CA GLU A 455 27.90 7.07 11.28
C GLU A 455 27.02 6.99 12.53
N TYR A 456 27.27 5.99 13.38
CA TYR A 456 26.56 5.84 14.64
C TYR A 456 27.49 5.50 15.81
N CYS A 457 27.03 5.78 17.02
CA CYS A 457 27.63 5.34 18.27
C CYS A 457 26.49 4.85 19.19
N ALA A 458 26.65 3.67 19.80
CA ALA A 458 25.66 3.07 20.69
C ALA A 458 26.34 2.31 21.85
N GLY A 459 25.65 2.20 22.99
CA GLY A 459 26.14 1.43 24.14
C GLY A 459 27.48 1.97 24.68
N ASP A 460 28.48 1.09 24.75
CA ASP A 460 29.83 1.37 25.27
C ASP A 460 30.82 1.86 24.20
N MET A 461 30.35 2.15 22.97
CA MET A 461 31.22 2.67 21.90
C MET A 461 31.77 4.05 22.28
N GLU A 462 33.09 4.23 22.18
CA GLU A 462 33.75 5.52 22.44
C GLU A 462 33.75 6.45 21.21
N GLU A 463 33.75 5.87 20.00
CA GLU A 463 33.82 6.59 18.73
C GLU A 463 32.62 6.29 17.82
N TYR A 464 32.43 7.15 16.81
CA TYR A 464 31.44 6.92 15.76
C TYR A 464 32.00 5.95 14.73
N GLU A 465 31.21 4.94 14.38
CA GLU A 465 31.59 3.94 13.38
C GLU A 465 30.58 3.89 12.22
N PRO A 466 31.01 3.45 11.03
CA PRO A 466 30.10 3.14 9.93
C PRO A 466 29.21 1.93 10.27
N PHE A 467 28.16 1.72 9.48
CA PHE A 467 27.33 0.52 9.59
C PHE A 467 28.05 -0.72 9.08
N ASP A 468 27.42 -1.87 9.30
CA ASP A 468 27.82 -3.16 8.72
C ASP A 468 28.06 -3.02 7.20
N ALA A 469 29.06 -3.76 6.69
CA ALA A 469 29.43 -3.74 5.27
C ALA A 469 28.25 -4.14 4.36
N VAL A 470 27.33 -4.99 4.84
CA VAL A 470 26.15 -5.40 4.08
C VAL A 470 24.99 -4.41 4.28
N LEU A 471 24.71 -3.60 3.26
CA LEU A 471 23.65 -2.59 3.30
C LEU A 471 22.25 -3.17 3.06
N SER A 472 21.69 -3.82 4.07
CA SER A 472 20.32 -4.36 4.03
C SER A 472 19.23 -3.28 3.88
N ILE A 473 19.53 -1.99 4.14
CA ILE A 473 18.60 -0.88 3.86
C ILE A 473 18.21 -0.78 2.38
N LEU A 474 19.04 -1.33 1.48
CA LEU A 474 18.80 -1.34 0.04
C LEU A 474 17.73 -2.37 -0.40
N SER A 475 17.23 -3.21 0.52
CA SER A 475 16.32 -4.33 0.24
C SER A 475 15.04 -3.93 -0.52
N PHE A 476 14.58 -2.69 -0.38
CA PHE A 476 13.40 -2.19 -1.12
C PHE A 476 13.57 -2.29 -2.65
N MET A 477 14.81 -2.12 -3.13
CA MET A 477 15.15 -2.14 -4.56
C MET A 477 15.61 -3.51 -5.05
N LEU A 478 15.73 -4.51 -4.17
CA LEU A 478 16.39 -5.80 -4.44
C LEU A 478 15.44 -6.98 -4.19
N LYS A 479 15.58 -8.06 -4.97
CA LYS A 479 14.67 -9.23 -4.90
C LYS A 479 15.11 -10.23 -3.86
N ALA A 480 16.41 -10.49 -3.78
CA ALA A 480 17.03 -11.42 -2.85
C ALA A 480 18.02 -10.63 -1.99
N PRO A 481 17.55 -9.85 -1.01
CA PRO A 481 18.41 -8.94 -0.28
C PRO A 481 19.49 -9.69 0.51
N LEU A 482 20.72 -9.26 0.34
CA LEU A 482 21.85 -9.64 1.17
C LEU A 482 21.68 -8.97 2.53
N VAL A 483 21.86 -9.74 3.59
CA VAL A 483 21.71 -9.27 4.97
C VAL A 483 22.95 -9.67 5.80
N PRO A 484 23.28 -8.92 6.86
CA PRO A 484 24.38 -9.28 7.75
C PRO A 484 24.24 -10.70 8.32
N SER A 485 25.37 -11.35 8.58
CA SER A 485 25.40 -12.74 9.04
C SER A 485 24.55 -12.94 10.30
N GLY A 486 23.66 -13.95 10.28
CA GLY A 486 22.76 -14.26 11.39
C GLY A 486 21.50 -13.40 11.51
N THR A 487 21.27 -12.46 10.58
CA THR A 487 20.04 -11.63 10.55
C THR A 487 18.98 -12.21 9.60
N PRO A 488 17.67 -12.03 9.91
CA PRO A 488 16.61 -12.53 9.05
C PRO A 488 16.43 -11.67 7.80
N VAL A 489 16.11 -12.32 6.67
CA VAL A 489 15.71 -11.66 5.43
C VAL A 489 14.25 -11.19 5.54
N VAL A 490 13.98 -9.94 5.19
CA VAL A 490 12.63 -9.38 5.09
C VAL A 490 12.36 -8.98 3.65
N ASN A 491 11.37 -9.60 3.00
CA ASN A 491 11.03 -9.34 1.60
C ASN A 491 9.82 -8.42 1.41
N ALA A 492 8.97 -8.31 2.44
CA ALA A 492 7.76 -7.48 2.43
C ALA A 492 8.07 -6.02 2.10
N LEU A 493 7.57 -5.55 0.95
CA LEU A 493 7.94 -4.25 0.39
C LEU A 493 7.57 -3.09 1.32
N SER A 494 6.40 -3.15 1.94
CA SER A 494 5.93 -2.12 2.87
C SER A 494 6.79 -2.04 4.12
N LYS A 495 7.24 -3.18 4.67
CA LYS A 495 8.14 -3.24 5.82
C LYS A 495 9.52 -2.69 5.47
N GLN A 496 10.06 -3.03 4.30
CA GLN A 496 11.34 -2.49 3.81
C GLN A 496 11.28 -0.97 3.63
N ARG A 497 10.19 -0.43 3.04
CA ARG A 497 10.01 1.02 2.91
C ARG A 497 9.91 1.70 4.27
N MET A 498 9.15 1.12 5.18
CA MET A 498 8.98 1.63 6.55
C MET A 498 10.31 1.64 7.32
N ALA A 499 11.13 0.59 7.18
CA ALA A 499 12.46 0.54 7.79
C ALA A 499 13.35 1.68 7.27
N MET A 500 13.37 1.89 5.95
CA MET A 500 14.14 2.97 5.32
C MET A 500 13.65 4.37 5.76
N GLU A 501 12.33 4.61 5.77
CA GLU A 501 11.74 5.88 6.21
C GLU A 501 12.06 6.15 7.69
N ASN A 502 11.83 5.17 8.56
CA ASN A 502 12.06 5.32 10.00
C ASN A 502 13.55 5.50 10.32
N PHE A 503 14.44 4.87 9.56
CA PHE A 503 15.88 5.06 9.70
C PHE A 503 16.31 6.51 9.40
N PHE A 504 15.86 7.09 8.29
CA PHE A 504 16.18 8.48 7.97
C PHE A 504 15.49 9.48 8.90
N ARG A 505 14.30 9.17 9.40
CA ARG A 505 13.64 9.94 10.47
C ARG A 505 14.45 9.91 11.76
N ALA A 506 15.01 8.76 12.14
CA ALA A 506 15.87 8.63 13.32
C ALA A 506 17.14 9.48 13.21
N CYS A 507 17.74 9.59 12.01
CA CYS A 507 18.90 10.44 11.74
C CYS A 507 18.64 11.94 11.94
N VAL A 508 17.37 12.36 11.99
CA VAL A 508 16.95 13.73 12.32
C VAL A 508 16.17 13.81 13.64
N GLY A 509 16.28 12.78 14.49
CA GLY A 509 15.70 12.72 15.83
C GLY A 509 14.17 12.58 15.88
N LEU A 510 13.54 12.19 14.78
CA LEU A 510 12.10 11.93 14.71
C LEU A 510 11.78 10.47 15.05
N ALA A 511 10.70 10.27 15.80
CA ALA A 511 10.20 8.94 16.13
C ALA A 511 9.64 8.20 14.89
N PRO A 512 9.57 6.86 14.92
CA PRO A 512 8.93 6.07 13.88
C PRO A 512 7.46 6.46 13.65
N GLN A 513 7.00 6.35 12.41
CA GLN A 513 5.57 6.50 12.11
C GLN A 513 4.78 5.34 12.73
N ASN A 514 3.72 5.67 13.47
CA ASN A 514 2.92 4.69 14.24
C ASN A 514 1.45 4.60 13.80
N GLU A 515 0.95 5.58 13.03
CA GLU A 515 -0.43 5.64 12.54
C GLU A 515 -1.53 5.47 13.61
N MET A 516 -1.21 5.71 14.89
CA MET A 516 -2.18 5.56 15.98
C MET A 516 -3.25 6.66 15.94
N LEU A 517 -2.87 7.87 15.51
CA LEU A 517 -3.75 9.05 15.38
C LEU A 517 -4.50 9.37 16.69
N LEU A 518 -3.79 9.27 17.82
CA LEU A 518 -4.39 9.43 19.15
C LEU A 518 -4.92 10.85 19.38
N GLU A 519 -4.39 11.84 18.69
CA GLU A 519 -4.86 13.22 18.68
C GLU A 519 -6.33 13.33 18.26
N HIS A 520 -6.81 12.39 17.43
CA HIS A 520 -8.19 12.34 16.96
C HIS A 520 -9.07 11.35 17.75
N LYS A 521 -8.45 10.39 18.46
CA LYS A 521 -9.14 9.27 19.12
C LYS A 521 -9.17 9.38 20.64
N ALA A 522 -8.26 10.15 21.24
CA ALA A 522 -8.12 10.32 22.68
C ALA A 522 -8.65 11.72 23.11
N PRO A 523 -9.66 11.79 24.01
CA PRO A 523 -10.31 13.05 24.40
C PRO A 523 -9.38 14.12 25.00
N LEU A 524 -8.27 13.69 25.63
CA LEU A 524 -7.33 14.58 26.33
C LEU A 524 -6.59 15.56 25.40
N PHE A 525 -6.47 15.28 24.10
CA PHE A 525 -5.74 16.16 23.18
C PHE A 525 -6.58 17.31 22.59
N CYS A 526 -7.91 17.25 22.68
CA CYS A 526 -8.80 18.25 22.09
C CYS A 526 -9.01 19.52 22.93
N GLN A 527 -8.72 19.52 24.24
CA GLN A 527 -9.08 20.65 25.12
C GLN A 527 -7.91 21.56 25.53
N GLU A 528 -6.67 21.06 25.67
CA GLU A 528 -5.59 21.87 26.27
C GLU A 528 -4.70 22.63 25.27
N LYS A 529 -4.63 22.24 23.99
CA LYS A 529 -3.75 22.92 23.01
C LYS A 529 -4.34 24.17 22.35
N LEU A 530 -5.66 24.35 22.34
CA LEU A 530 -6.28 25.58 21.81
C LEU A 530 -6.06 26.80 22.72
N ILE A 531 -5.75 26.58 24.00
CA ILE A 531 -5.47 27.65 24.96
C ILE A 531 -3.95 27.91 25.07
N ALA A 532 -3.11 26.87 24.97
CA ALA A 532 -1.66 27.00 25.12
C ALA A 532 -0.95 27.69 23.94
N LEU A 533 -1.52 27.66 22.72
CA LEU A 533 -0.93 28.31 21.54
C LEU A 533 -1.15 29.84 21.46
N ASN A 534 -2.00 30.41 22.31
CA ASN A 534 -2.25 31.87 22.37
C ASN A 534 -1.58 32.57 23.57
N ILE A 535 -0.86 31.86 24.44
CA ILE A 535 -0.30 32.43 25.68
C ILE A 535 1.24 32.52 25.67
N VAL A 536 1.93 31.91 24.71
CA VAL A 536 3.40 32.05 24.60
C VAL A 536 3.77 33.27 23.76
N HIS A 537 3.30 34.45 24.17
CA HIS A 537 3.86 35.72 23.71
C HIS A 537 3.93 36.78 24.81
N ASP A 538 3.94 36.36 26.09
CA ASP A 538 4.22 37.29 27.18
C ASP A 538 5.44 36.82 27.98
N SER A 539 6.59 37.39 27.61
CA SER A 539 7.81 37.32 28.40
C SER A 539 7.63 38.22 29.62
N ASN A 540 7.09 37.69 30.73
CA ASN A 540 7.34 38.14 32.10
C ASN A 540 6.45 37.38 33.10
N LEU A 541 6.90 36.22 33.59
CA LEU A 541 6.33 35.65 34.83
C LEU A 541 7.44 35.05 35.68
N GLN A 542 8.00 35.90 36.55
CA GLN A 542 8.64 35.48 37.79
C GLN A 542 7.57 35.35 38.88
N GLY A 543 7.56 34.20 39.55
CA GLY A 543 7.09 34.06 40.93
C GLY A 543 5.58 33.87 41.12
N PHE A 544 5.17 32.63 41.40
CA PHE A 544 4.06 32.37 42.30
C PHE A 544 4.39 31.18 43.18
N ASP A 545 4.81 31.52 44.40
CA ASP A 545 4.90 30.63 45.55
C ASP A 545 3.79 31.09 46.51
N GLY A 546 2.85 30.21 46.87
CA GLY A 546 1.70 30.60 47.69
C GLY A 546 0.65 29.52 47.89
N LEU A 547 0.68 28.90 49.08
CA LEU A 547 -0.37 28.05 49.65
C LEU A 547 -1.76 28.69 49.56
N VAL A 548 -2.73 27.95 49.00
CA VAL A 548 -4.14 28.34 48.97
C VAL A 548 -4.81 27.99 50.31
N THR A 549 -5.15 29.00 51.10
CA THR A 549 -6.04 28.88 52.26
C THR A 549 -7.50 29.03 51.81
N MET A 550 -8.27 27.95 51.80
CA MET A 550 -9.71 27.99 51.55
C MET A 550 -10.47 28.61 52.72
N GLN A 551 -11.24 29.66 52.46
CA GLN A 551 -12.26 30.20 53.38
C GLN A 551 -13.51 29.30 53.38
N PRO A 552 -14.14 29.04 54.54
CA PRO A 552 -15.40 28.30 54.58
C PRO A 552 -16.55 29.11 53.97
N VAL A 553 -17.42 28.41 53.25
CA VAL A 553 -18.56 28.94 52.48
C VAL A 553 -19.55 29.67 53.40
N SER A 554 -20.05 30.83 52.95
CA SER A 554 -21.00 31.66 53.71
C SER A 554 -22.37 30.95 53.86
N VAL A 555 -23.04 31.14 55.01
CA VAL A 555 -24.34 30.51 55.34
C VAL A 555 -25.44 30.84 54.32
N GLN A 556 -25.32 31.95 53.59
CA GLN A 556 -26.26 32.36 52.52
C GLN A 556 -26.10 31.57 51.21
N GLN A 557 -25.01 30.81 51.04
CA GLN A 557 -24.78 29.92 49.90
C GLN A 557 -25.13 28.45 50.20
N MET A 558 -25.61 28.14 51.41
CA MET A 558 -26.08 26.79 51.73
C MET A 558 -27.47 26.56 51.13
N GLN A 559 -27.62 25.45 50.41
CA GLN A 559 -28.89 25.00 49.86
C GLN A 559 -29.90 24.80 51.02
N PRO A 560 -31.11 25.39 50.97
CA PRO A 560 -32.11 25.17 52.01
C PRO A 560 -32.48 23.68 52.07
N SER A 561 -32.66 23.17 53.30
CA SER A 561 -33.07 21.79 53.55
C SER A 561 -34.42 21.50 52.89
N TYR A 562 -34.53 20.36 52.21
CA TYR A 562 -35.76 19.85 51.62
C TYR A 562 -36.49 18.88 52.56
N ALA A 563 -35.97 18.64 53.77
CA ALA A 563 -36.58 17.73 54.72
C ALA A 563 -37.95 18.25 55.20
N ALA A 564 -39.01 17.52 54.88
CA ALA A 564 -40.37 17.81 55.32
C ALA A 564 -41.13 16.49 55.53
N GLU A 565 -41.91 16.42 56.60
CA GLU A 565 -42.79 15.28 56.91
C GLU A 565 -44.24 15.66 56.64
N PHE A 566 -44.96 14.77 55.98
CA PHE A 566 -46.38 14.92 55.66
C PHE A 566 -47.17 13.85 56.42
N PRO A 567 -48.16 14.25 57.25
CA PRO A 567 -48.97 13.29 57.96
C PRO A 567 -49.82 12.49 56.97
N ILE A 568 -49.72 11.16 57.03
CA ILE A 568 -50.57 10.26 56.25
C ILE A 568 -51.99 10.38 56.83
N GLN A 569 -52.94 10.98 56.09
CA GLN A 569 -54.35 10.97 56.47
C GLN A 569 -54.90 9.54 56.43
N ASP A 570 -55.43 9.12 57.58
CA ASP A 570 -56.16 7.89 57.90
C ASP A 570 -55.71 6.60 57.19
N ASN A 571 -55.09 5.73 57.98
CA ASN A 571 -55.57 4.35 58.11
C ASN A 571 -55.34 3.93 59.56
N SER A 572 -56.42 3.47 60.20
CA SER A 572 -56.40 2.72 61.44
C SER A 572 -55.18 1.77 61.46
N HIS A 573 -54.44 1.76 62.57
CA HIS A 573 -53.38 0.79 62.79
C HIS A 573 -53.96 -0.63 62.67
N SER A 574 -54.01 -1.20 61.47
CA SER A 574 -54.19 -2.63 61.29
C SER A 574 -53.07 -3.27 62.10
N PHE A 575 -53.43 -4.20 62.99
CA PHE A 575 -52.48 -4.95 63.82
C PHE A 575 -51.27 -5.45 63.01
N TYR A 576 -51.51 -5.78 61.74
CA TYR A 576 -50.50 -6.15 60.76
C TYR A 576 -49.45 -5.06 60.45
N GLY A 577 -49.88 -3.81 60.24
CA GLY A 577 -48.96 -2.70 59.95
C GLY A 577 -48.07 -2.34 61.15
N GLY A 578 -48.62 -2.41 62.37
CA GLY A 578 -47.85 -2.25 63.61
C GLY A 578 -46.84 -3.38 63.81
N MET A 579 -47.25 -4.62 63.55
CA MET A 579 -46.39 -5.80 63.60
C MET A 579 -45.23 -5.72 62.60
N LEU A 580 -45.48 -5.32 61.35
CA LEU A 580 -44.44 -5.16 60.34
C LEU A 580 -43.46 -4.02 60.65
N ASN A 581 -43.94 -2.89 61.16
CA ASN A 581 -43.07 -1.81 61.61
C ASN A 581 -42.14 -2.28 62.75
N PHE A 582 -42.66 -3.07 63.70
CA PHE A 582 -41.87 -3.65 64.79
C PHE A 582 -40.85 -4.67 64.29
N LEU A 583 -41.26 -5.60 63.41
CA LEU A 583 -40.37 -6.58 62.77
C LEU A 583 -39.25 -5.90 61.97
N GLY A 584 -39.57 -4.85 61.22
CA GLY A 584 -38.58 -4.11 60.44
C GLY A 584 -37.64 -3.26 61.28
N ALA A 585 -38.12 -2.69 62.39
CA ALA A 585 -37.24 -2.03 63.36
C ALA A 585 -36.30 -3.04 64.07
N PHE A 586 -36.80 -4.23 64.39
CA PHE A 586 -36.02 -5.30 65.01
C PHE A 586 -34.95 -5.85 64.05
N CYS A 587 -35.32 -6.20 62.82
CA CYS A 587 -34.37 -6.66 61.81
C CYS A 587 -33.37 -5.58 61.40
N GLY A 588 -33.80 -4.32 61.31
CA GLY A 588 -32.90 -3.19 61.07
C GLY A 588 -31.92 -2.95 62.22
N PHE A 589 -32.32 -3.19 63.47
CA PHE A 589 -31.41 -3.10 64.63
C PHE A 589 -30.32 -4.18 64.57
N ILE A 590 -30.67 -5.42 64.21
CA ILE A 590 -29.70 -6.51 64.05
C ILE A 590 -28.78 -6.25 62.85
N GLY A 591 -29.32 -5.74 61.73
CA GLY A 591 -28.56 -5.40 60.53
C GLY A 591 -27.65 -4.17 60.65
N SER A 592 -27.71 -3.44 61.77
CA SER A 592 -26.78 -2.32 62.06
C SER A 592 -25.47 -2.77 62.72
N VAL A 593 -25.41 -4.04 63.17
CA VAL A 593 -24.23 -4.64 63.81
C VAL A 593 -23.39 -5.39 62.76
N PRO A 594 -22.10 -5.05 62.54
CA PRO A 594 -21.27 -5.58 61.45
C PRO A 594 -21.03 -7.10 61.42
N ILE A 595 -21.47 -7.84 62.44
CA ILE A 595 -21.14 -9.25 62.68
C ILE A 595 -22.28 -10.20 62.27
N CYS A 596 -23.45 -9.68 61.85
CA CYS A 596 -24.60 -10.50 61.46
C CYS A 596 -24.95 -10.32 59.95
N PRO A 597 -24.48 -11.21 59.05
CA PRO A 597 -24.71 -11.08 57.60
C PRO A 597 -26.14 -11.42 57.16
N CYS A 598 -27.02 -11.82 58.09
CA CYS A 598 -28.35 -12.37 57.78
C CYS A 598 -29.43 -11.29 57.59
N PHE A 599 -29.17 -10.02 57.91
CA PHE A 599 -30.17 -8.95 57.91
C PHE A 599 -29.73 -7.72 57.10
N PRO A 600 -30.62 -7.08 56.33
CA PRO A 600 -30.25 -5.93 55.50
C PRO A 600 -29.92 -4.69 56.33
N ASN A 601 -28.94 -3.91 55.88
CA ASN A 601 -28.54 -2.65 56.52
C ASN A 601 -29.64 -1.58 56.36
N PRO A 602 -30.14 -0.97 57.47
CA PRO A 602 -31.17 0.07 57.44
C PRO A 602 -30.67 1.45 56.95
N TYR A 603 -29.36 1.66 56.83
CA TYR A 603 -28.81 2.94 56.36
C TYR A 603 -28.67 2.97 54.84
N LYS A 604 -29.32 3.93 54.20
CA LYS A 604 -29.26 4.17 52.75
C LYS A 604 -28.60 5.53 52.49
N LYS A 605 -27.65 5.56 51.56
CA LYS A 605 -26.96 6.80 51.15
C LYS A 605 -27.77 7.53 50.07
N VAL A 606 -27.98 8.83 50.25
CA VAL A 606 -28.50 9.76 49.25
C VAL A 606 -27.36 10.68 48.83
N GLU A 607 -27.05 10.71 47.54
CA GLU A 607 -25.94 11.48 46.99
C GLU A 607 -26.27 12.98 46.87
N GLN A 608 -25.25 13.83 46.92
CA GLN A 608 -25.42 15.28 46.79
C GLN A 608 -25.99 15.63 45.40
N GLY A 609 -27.02 16.47 45.36
CA GLY A 609 -27.80 16.77 44.14
C GLY A 609 -29.08 15.94 43.96
N TYR A 610 -29.29 14.92 44.80
CA TYR A 610 -30.53 14.16 44.88
C TYR A 610 -31.23 14.39 46.22
N VAL A 611 -32.56 14.44 46.21
CA VAL A 611 -33.38 14.39 47.44
C VAL A 611 -34.02 13.02 47.55
N GLY A 612 -34.03 12.46 48.77
CA GLY A 612 -34.67 11.18 49.05
C GLY A 612 -36.15 11.38 49.39
N LEU A 613 -37.02 10.64 48.71
CA LEU A 613 -38.44 10.50 49.04
C LEU A 613 -38.63 9.17 49.78
N ILE A 614 -39.11 9.20 51.01
CA ILE A 614 -39.46 7.99 51.76
C ILE A 614 -40.95 7.71 51.59
N THR A 615 -41.24 6.48 51.16
CA THR A 615 -42.59 5.94 51.06
C THR A 615 -42.76 4.86 52.11
N GLN A 616 -43.89 4.85 52.84
CA GLN A 616 -44.26 3.80 53.77
C GLN A 616 -45.43 3.01 53.18
N PHE A 617 -45.28 1.69 52.98
CA PHE A 617 -46.26 0.84 52.28
C PHE A 617 -46.72 1.42 50.93
N GLY A 618 -45.80 2.01 50.16
CA GLY A 618 -46.09 2.62 48.86
C GLY A 618 -46.77 4.00 48.92
N LYS A 619 -47.07 4.54 50.10
CA LYS A 619 -47.56 5.92 50.27
C LYS A 619 -46.42 6.85 50.68
N PHE A 620 -46.29 7.97 49.98
CA PHE A 620 -45.30 9.00 50.30
C PHE A 620 -45.63 9.72 51.60
N TYR A 621 -44.64 9.94 52.48
CA TYR A 621 -44.84 10.69 53.73
C TYR A 621 -43.66 11.56 54.20
N LYS A 622 -42.45 11.45 53.61
CA LYS A 622 -41.28 12.21 54.10
C LYS A 622 -40.24 12.49 53.03
N PHE A 623 -39.71 13.71 53.00
CA PHE A 623 -38.47 14.07 52.30
C PHE A 623 -37.26 13.99 53.23
N VAL A 624 -36.11 13.60 52.69
CA VAL A 624 -34.83 13.58 53.40
C VAL A 624 -33.73 14.25 52.58
N ASP A 625 -32.90 15.01 53.28
CA ASP A 625 -31.75 15.70 52.70
C ASP A 625 -30.65 14.72 52.25
N PRO A 626 -29.74 15.16 51.36
CA PRO A 626 -28.56 14.37 50.97
C PRO A 626 -27.74 13.96 52.20
N GLY A 627 -27.43 12.67 52.31
CA GLY A 627 -26.75 12.13 53.48
C GLY A 627 -27.03 10.65 53.73
N LEU A 628 -26.62 10.18 54.91
CA LEU A 628 -26.90 8.82 55.36
C LEU A 628 -28.25 8.81 56.09
N VAL A 629 -29.26 8.18 55.51
CA VAL A 629 -30.63 8.17 56.03
C VAL A 629 -30.98 6.78 56.52
N LYS A 630 -31.55 6.68 57.72
CA LYS A 630 -32.06 5.44 58.28
C LYS A 630 -33.49 5.22 57.80
N VAL A 631 -33.75 4.07 57.18
CA VAL A 631 -35.08 3.63 56.74
C VAL A 631 -35.43 2.27 57.31
N ASN A 632 -36.71 2.03 57.54
CA ASN A 632 -37.22 0.73 57.99
C ASN A 632 -37.26 -0.27 56.82
N VAL A 633 -36.41 -1.28 56.89
CA VAL A 633 -36.16 -2.27 55.82
C VAL A 633 -37.41 -2.98 55.28
N PHE A 634 -38.46 -3.16 56.09
CA PHE A 634 -39.67 -3.89 55.65
C PHE A 634 -40.87 -3.01 55.32
N THR A 635 -40.86 -1.75 55.75
CA THR A 635 -42.04 -0.89 55.63
C THR A 635 -41.78 0.39 54.85
N GLU A 636 -40.51 0.80 54.73
CA GLU A 636 -40.11 2.05 54.10
C GLU A 636 -39.17 1.81 52.90
N ASP A 637 -39.49 2.44 51.78
CA ASP A 637 -38.64 2.49 50.58
C ASP A 637 -38.23 3.92 50.26
N ILE A 638 -37.00 4.09 49.77
CA ILE A 638 -36.42 5.39 49.40
C ILE A 638 -36.28 5.53 47.88
N ILE A 639 -36.89 6.57 47.31
CA ILE A 639 -36.78 6.94 45.90
C ILE A 639 -35.90 8.19 45.80
N ARG A 640 -34.87 8.16 44.96
CA ARG A 640 -33.96 9.29 44.76
C ARG A 640 -34.44 10.13 43.58
N VAL A 641 -34.66 11.43 43.79
CA VAL A 641 -35.08 12.36 42.73
C VAL A 641 -33.99 13.40 42.52
N ASP A 642 -33.59 13.58 41.25
CA ASP A 642 -32.62 14.60 40.86
C ASP A 642 -33.26 15.98 40.97
N VAL A 643 -32.62 16.90 41.70
CA VAL A 643 -33.11 18.26 41.93
C VAL A 643 -32.34 19.30 41.11
N LYS A 644 -31.45 18.87 40.21
CA LYS A 644 -30.71 19.78 39.33
C LYS A 644 -31.68 20.56 38.45
N ILE A 645 -31.50 21.88 38.41
CA ILE A 645 -32.28 22.79 37.57
C ILE A 645 -32.01 22.43 36.10
N GLN A 646 -33.04 21.96 35.40
CA GLN A 646 -33.02 21.86 33.94
C GLN A 646 -33.63 23.14 33.37
N ILE A 647 -32.84 23.90 32.61
CA ILE A 647 -33.32 25.10 31.93
C ILE A 647 -33.99 24.64 30.63
N THR A 648 -35.31 24.78 30.55
CA THR A 648 -36.08 24.53 29.32
C THR A 648 -36.61 25.87 28.81
N GLU A 649 -36.18 26.26 27.60
CA GLU A 649 -36.62 27.51 26.98
C GLU A 649 -38.10 27.42 26.56
N ILE A 650 -38.89 28.45 26.87
CA ILE A 650 -40.30 28.56 26.47
C ILE A 650 -40.33 29.11 25.03
N PRO A 651 -40.93 28.38 24.06
CA PRO A 651 -40.96 28.83 22.67
C PRO A 651 -41.90 30.03 22.47
N HIS A 652 -41.57 30.85 21.48
CA HIS A 652 -42.35 32.04 21.10
C HIS A 652 -43.82 31.71 20.74
N GLN A 653 -44.76 32.52 21.21
CA GLN A 653 -46.19 32.41 20.86
C GLN A 653 -46.53 33.23 19.60
N TYR A 654 -47.24 32.63 18.65
CA TYR A 654 -47.54 33.22 17.34
C TYR A 654 -49.00 33.72 17.29
N ILE A 655 -49.23 34.96 16.85
CA ILE A 655 -50.57 35.55 16.71
C ILE A 655 -51.10 35.29 15.29
N MET A 656 -52.27 34.65 15.15
CA MET A 656 -52.88 34.37 13.85
C MET A 656 -53.72 35.56 13.34
N THR A 657 -53.36 36.11 12.18
CA THR A 657 -54.17 37.07 11.39
C THR A 657 -54.83 36.37 10.21
N LYS A 658 -55.83 37.01 9.57
CA LYS A 658 -56.57 36.44 8.43
C LYS A 658 -55.66 36.04 7.26
N ASP A 659 -54.57 36.77 7.06
CA ASP A 659 -53.58 36.49 6.00
C ASP A 659 -52.67 35.30 6.36
N ASN A 660 -52.27 35.16 7.63
CA ASN A 660 -51.46 34.03 8.10
C ASN A 660 -52.29 32.74 8.24
N ALA A 661 -53.56 32.84 8.62
CA ALA A 661 -54.42 31.68 8.84
C ALA A 661 -54.62 30.85 7.56
N LEU A 662 -54.70 31.51 6.40
CA LEU A 662 -54.80 30.82 5.12
C LEU A 662 -53.48 30.10 4.77
N ILE A 663 -52.34 30.73 5.05
CA ILE A 663 -51.01 30.15 4.81
C ILE A 663 -50.79 28.92 5.70
N GLU A 664 -51.07 29.03 6.99
CA GLU A 664 -50.95 27.93 7.95
C GLU A 664 -51.89 26.77 7.62
N ARG A 665 -53.14 27.08 7.21
CA ARG A 665 -54.09 26.06 6.76
C ARG A 665 -53.59 25.38 5.49
N THR A 666 -53.05 26.13 4.54
CA THR A 666 -52.48 25.61 3.29
C THR A 666 -51.28 24.70 3.57
N GLN A 667 -50.38 25.09 4.47
CA GLN A 667 -49.23 24.30 4.88
C GLN A 667 -49.64 22.99 5.58
N THR A 668 -50.66 23.05 6.43
CA THR A 668 -51.18 21.86 7.11
C THR A 668 -51.82 20.89 6.12
N THR A 669 -52.62 21.39 5.18
CA THR A 669 -53.20 20.59 4.09
C THR A 669 -52.12 19.99 3.19
N LEU A 670 -51.10 20.77 2.81
CA LEU A 670 -49.96 20.28 2.02
C LEU A 670 -49.23 19.14 2.74
N ARG A 671 -48.95 19.28 4.04
CA ARG A 671 -48.30 18.22 4.84
C ARG A 671 -49.16 16.95 4.92
N HIS A 672 -50.47 17.10 5.07
CA HIS A 672 -51.40 15.97 5.11
C HIS A 672 -51.46 15.24 3.76
N THR A 673 -51.62 15.96 2.66
CA THR A 673 -51.72 15.40 1.30
C THR A 673 -50.40 14.78 0.82
N LEU A 674 -49.25 15.33 1.22
CA LEU A 674 -47.94 14.73 0.94
C LEU A 674 -47.67 13.51 1.83
N GLY A 675 -48.15 13.52 3.08
CA GLY A 675 -47.96 12.40 4.02
C GLY A 675 -48.76 11.14 3.66
N SER A 676 -49.86 11.28 2.92
CA SER A 676 -50.68 10.14 2.46
C SER A 676 -50.22 9.55 1.12
N ARG A 677 -49.23 10.14 0.46
CA ARG A 677 -48.73 9.72 -0.86
C ARG A 677 -47.32 9.13 -0.78
N VAL A 678 -47.04 8.24 -1.72
CA VAL A 678 -45.69 7.70 -1.90
C VAL A 678 -44.80 8.77 -2.54
N LEU A 679 -43.58 8.91 -2.04
CA LEU A 679 -42.63 9.97 -2.41
C LEU A 679 -42.45 10.17 -3.94
N GLN A 680 -42.50 9.09 -4.72
CA GLN A 680 -42.38 9.12 -6.18
C GLN A 680 -43.57 9.80 -6.87
N ASP A 681 -44.79 9.55 -6.38
CA ASP A 681 -46.03 10.14 -6.92
C ASP A 681 -46.05 11.67 -6.71
N CYS A 682 -45.42 12.13 -5.62
CA CYS A 682 -45.24 13.56 -5.34
C CYS A 682 -44.33 14.28 -6.34
N ILE A 683 -43.44 13.55 -7.02
CA ILE A 683 -42.52 14.11 -8.01
C ILE A 683 -43.17 14.12 -9.40
N GLU A 684 -43.85 13.03 -9.75
CA GLU A 684 -44.41 12.80 -11.08
C GLU A 684 -45.74 13.55 -11.30
N ASN A 685 -46.61 13.64 -10.28
CA ASN A 685 -47.98 14.15 -10.42
C ASN A 685 -48.24 15.46 -9.64
N ARG A 686 -47.41 16.47 -9.87
CA ARG A 686 -47.46 17.77 -9.15
C ARG A 686 -48.77 18.54 -9.35
N GLU A 687 -49.35 18.47 -10.54
CA GLU A 687 -50.59 19.18 -10.88
C GLU A 687 -51.81 18.59 -10.15
N ALA A 688 -51.86 17.26 -10.01
CA ALA A 688 -52.93 16.58 -9.28
C ALA A 688 -52.93 16.97 -7.80
N ILE A 689 -51.74 17.09 -7.20
CA ILE A 689 -51.58 17.50 -5.80
C ILE A 689 -52.01 18.95 -5.60
N ALA A 690 -51.62 19.84 -6.51
CA ALA A 690 -52.02 21.24 -6.45
C ALA A 690 -53.54 21.42 -6.57
N TYR A 691 -54.21 20.60 -7.39
CA TYR A 691 -55.65 20.59 -7.53
C TYR A 691 -56.36 20.11 -6.26
N GLU A 692 -55.91 19.00 -5.69
CA GLU A 692 -56.48 18.43 -4.45
C GLU A 692 -56.34 19.40 -3.26
N ILE A 693 -55.19 20.08 -3.15
CA ILE A 693 -54.96 21.09 -2.11
C ILE A 693 -55.92 22.28 -2.31
N LYS A 694 -56.17 22.70 -3.55
CA LYS A 694 -57.12 23.78 -3.85
C LYS A 694 -58.52 23.41 -3.41
N GLU A 695 -58.99 22.20 -3.72
CA GLU A 695 -60.33 21.73 -3.37
C GLU A 695 -60.58 21.75 -1.85
N ILE A 696 -59.58 21.34 -1.06
CA ILE A 696 -59.68 21.31 0.41
C ILE A 696 -59.67 22.72 1.02
N ILE A 697 -59.01 23.69 0.38
CA ILE A 697 -58.83 25.05 0.91
C ILE A 697 -59.94 26.00 0.44
N ASP A 698 -60.61 25.71 -0.67
CA ASP A 698 -61.59 26.62 -1.28
C ASP A 698 -62.79 26.87 -0.36
N GLU A 699 -63.26 25.86 0.38
CA GLU A 699 -64.38 25.98 1.32
C GLU A 699 -64.04 26.87 2.54
N PRO A 700 -62.94 26.64 3.30
CA PRO A 700 -62.49 27.56 4.34
C PRO A 700 -62.19 28.97 3.84
N ALA A 701 -61.54 29.10 2.67
CA ALA A 701 -61.17 30.39 2.09
C ALA A 701 -62.41 31.23 1.73
N SER A 702 -63.42 30.59 1.14
CA SER A 702 -64.69 31.23 0.80
C SER A 702 -65.46 31.70 2.03
N ASN A 703 -65.46 30.92 3.11
CA ASN A 703 -66.05 31.32 4.40
C ASN A 703 -65.34 32.54 5.03
N TRP A 704 -64.06 32.76 4.68
CA TRP A 704 -63.30 33.94 5.06
C TRP A 704 -63.39 35.07 4.02
N GLY A 705 -64.14 34.90 2.93
CA GLY A 705 -64.31 35.91 1.88
C GLY A 705 -63.09 36.07 0.96
N VAL A 706 -62.25 35.04 0.84
CA VAL A 706 -61.08 35.01 -0.04
C VAL A 706 -61.32 34.01 -1.16
N LYS A 707 -61.13 34.42 -2.42
CA LYS A 707 -61.27 33.55 -3.60
C LYS A 707 -59.90 33.05 -4.05
N VAL A 708 -59.69 31.74 -4.10
CA VAL A 708 -58.43 31.13 -4.53
C VAL A 708 -58.46 30.85 -6.03
N GLU A 709 -57.72 31.63 -6.83
CA GLU A 709 -57.72 31.47 -8.30
C GLU A 709 -56.95 30.22 -8.74
N SER A 710 -55.74 30.00 -8.21
CA SER A 710 -54.89 28.85 -8.54
C SER A 710 -53.91 28.56 -7.40
N ILE A 711 -53.55 27.29 -7.23
CA ILE A 711 -52.45 26.84 -6.36
C ILE A 711 -51.41 26.16 -7.24
N LEU A 712 -50.13 26.47 -7.03
CA LEU A 712 -49.01 25.92 -7.78
C LEU A 712 -47.90 25.51 -6.81
N ILE A 713 -47.25 24.37 -7.08
CA ILE A 713 -46.08 23.91 -6.34
C ILE A 713 -44.85 24.47 -7.05
N LYS A 714 -44.05 25.28 -6.34
CA LYS A 714 -42.88 25.95 -6.90
C LYS A 714 -41.70 24.98 -7.06
N ASP A 715 -41.12 24.54 -5.96
CA ASP A 715 -39.98 23.61 -5.93
C ASP A 715 -40.15 22.59 -4.80
N ILE A 716 -39.63 21.37 -5.01
CA ILE A 716 -39.55 20.33 -3.98
C ILE A 716 -38.06 20.07 -3.72
N GLU A 717 -37.56 20.55 -2.59
CA GLU A 717 -36.18 20.30 -2.16
C GLU A 717 -36.13 19.06 -1.28
N PHE A 718 -35.33 18.08 -1.69
CA PHE A 718 -35.08 16.86 -0.93
C PHE A 718 -33.72 16.95 -0.25
N SER A 719 -33.59 16.35 0.93
CA SER A 719 -32.27 16.17 1.56
C SER A 719 -31.38 15.28 0.67
N ARG A 720 -30.07 15.51 0.69
CA ARG A 720 -29.10 14.70 -0.10
C ARG A 720 -29.24 13.20 0.15
N GLU A 721 -29.46 12.81 1.39
CA GLU A 721 -29.65 11.42 1.80
C GLU A 721 -30.89 10.77 1.16
N LEU A 722 -32.00 11.52 1.06
CA LEU A 722 -33.22 11.03 0.42
C LEU A 722 -33.10 10.99 -1.11
N GLN A 723 -32.37 11.93 -1.71
CA GLN A 723 -32.05 11.92 -3.15
C GLN A 723 -31.20 10.71 -3.52
N GLU A 724 -30.20 10.37 -2.70
CA GLU A 724 -29.35 9.19 -2.89
C GLU A 724 -30.15 7.90 -2.71
N SER A 725 -31.03 7.83 -1.70
CA SER A 725 -31.89 6.66 -1.47
C SER A 725 -32.91 6.46 -2.60
N LEU A 726 -33.54 7.52 -3.09
CA LEU A 726 -34.43 7.49 -4.26
C LEU A 726 -33.71 7.08 -5.53
N SER A 727 -32.51 7.61 -5.77
CA SER A 727 -31.67 7.25 -6.92
C SER A 727 -31.27 5.77 -6.84
N SER A 728 -30.88 5.29 -5.66
CA SER A 728 -30.53 3.89 -5.42
C SER A 728 -31.74 2.96 -5.57
N ALA A 729 -32.91 3.31 -5.04
CA ALA A 729 -34.13 2.54 -5.19
C ALA A 729 -34.63 2.50 -6.65
N ALA A 730 -34.55 3.62 -7.38
CA ALA A 730 -34.87 3.69 -8.79
C ALA A 730 -33.89 2.87 -9.64
N GLN A 731 -32.60 2.91 -9.33
CA GLN A 731 -31.57 2.06 -9.95
C GLN A 731 -31.82 0.58 -9.63
N ALA A 732 -32.13 0.23 -8.38
CA ALA A 732 -32.40 -1.14 -7.96
C ALA A 732 -33.65 -1.71 -8.66
N LYS A 733 -34.70 -0.90 -8.84
CA LYS A 733 -35.89 -1.28 -9.61
C LYS A 733 -35.56 -1.47 -11.09
N ARG A 734 -34.81 -0.55 -11.72
CA ARG A 734 -34.35 -0.71 -13.12
C ARG A 734 -33.45 -1.92 -13.31
N ILE A 735 -32.56 -2.20 -12.34
CA ILE A 735 -31.69 -3.39 -12.33
C ILE A 735 -32.54 -4.65 -12.14
N GLY A 736 -33.57 -4.62 -11.28
CA GLY A 736 -34.51 -5.71 -11.08
C GLY A 736 -35.34 -6.00 -12.34
N GLU A 737 -35.94 -4.98 -12.94
CA GLU A 737 -36.68 -5.07 -14.20
C GLU A 737 -35.77 -5.52 -15.34
N SER A 738 -34.53 -5.01 -15.42
CA SER A 738 -33.53 -5.47 -16.38
C SER A 738 -33.15 -6.92 -16.16
N LYS A 739 -33.05 -7.40 -14.92
CA LYS A 739 -32.76 -8.81 -14.61
C LYS A 739 -33.93 -9.72 -14.95
N VAL A 740 -35.18 -9.28 -14.73
CA VAL A 740 -36.38 -10.03 -15.12
C VAL A 740 -36.50 -10.11 -16.64
N ILE A 741 -36.28 -8.98 -17.34
CA ILE A 741 -36.26 -8.94 -18.81
C ILE A 741 -35.11 -9.80 -19.37
N ALA A 742 -33.92 -9.75 -18.77
CA ALA A 742 -32.79 -10.59 -19.17
C ALA A 742 -33.06 -12.08 -18.93
N ALA A 743 -33.63 -12.46 -17.78
CA ALA A 743 -33.98 -13.85 -17.49
C ALA A 743 -35.08 -14.36 -18.43
N GLN A 744 -36.07 -13.53 -18.75
CA GLN A 744 -37.10 -13.87 -19.74
C GLN A 744 -36.49 -14.00 -21.15
N ALA A 745 -35.59 -13.08 -21.52
CA ALA A 745 -34.84 -13.14 -22.77
C ALA A 745 -33.93 -14.37 -22.86
N GLU A 746 -33.32 -14.81 -21.76
CA GLU A 746 -32.54 -16.06 -21.70
C GLU A 746 -33.41 -17.30 -21.87
N VAL A 747 -34.59 -17.33 -21.26
CA VAL A 747 -35.54 -18.45 -21.44
C VAL A 747 -36.03 -18.53 -22.87
N ASP A 748 -36.34 -17.39 -23.49
CA ASP A 748 -36.81 -17.35 -24.87
C ASP A 748 -35.67 -17.59 -25.88
N ALA A 749 -34.45 -17.12 -25.58
CA ALA A 749 -33.24 -17.49 -26.30
C ALA A 749 -32.93 -18.99 -26.18
N ALA A 750 -33.13 -19.60 -25.02
CA ALA A 750 -32.94 -21.04 -24.84
C ALA A 750 -33.96 -21.87 -25.63
N LYS A 751 -35.23 -21.43 -25.69
CA LYS A 751 -36.26 -22.05 -26.55
C LYS A 751 -35.90 -21.92 -28.04
N LEU A 752 -35.49 -20.72 -28.47
CA LEU A 752 -35.05 -20.46 -29.84
C LEU A 752 -33.76 -21.23 -30.17
N MET A 753 -32.83 -21.35 -29.23
CA MET A 753 -31.60 -22.14 -29.39
C MET A 753 -31.90 -23.64 -29.46
N ARG A 754 -32.89 -24.14 -28.71
CA ARG A 754 -33.34 -25.53 -28.81
C ARG A 754 -33.97 -25.82 -30.17
N GLN A 755 -34.86 -24.94 -30.64
CA GLN A 755 -35.44 -25.03 -31.99
C GLN A 755 -34.36 -24.90 -33.08
N ALA A 756 -33.40 -24.00 -32.90
CA ALA A 756 -32.26 -23.87 -33.79
C ALA A 756 -31.36 -25.11 -33.75
N ALA A 757 -31.12 -25.73 -32.59
CA ALA A 757 -30.34 -26.96 -32.46
C ALA A 757 -31.01 -28.15 -33.18
N GLU A 758 -32.34 -28.26 -33.11
CA GLU A 758 -33.10 -29.24 -33.90
C GLU A 758 -32.99 -28.97 -35.40
N LEU A 759 -33.00 -27.70 -35.83
CA LEU A 759 -32.79 -27.28 -37.23
C LEU A 759 -31.35 -27.44 -37.73
N LEU A 760 -30.36 -27.32 -36.84
CA LEU A 760 -28.92 -27.36 -37.13
C LEU A 760 -28.29 -28.75 -36.99
N ASN A 761 -29.10 -29.80 -36.72
CA ASN A 761 -28.64 -31.20 -36.65
C ASN A 761 -28.27 -31.80 -38.02
N SER A 762 -27.80 -30.98 -38.96
CA SER A 762 -27.22 -31.43 -40.23
C SER A 762 -25.71 -31.12 -40.24
N PRO A 763 -24.86 -32.03 -40.75
CA PRO A 763 -23.42 -31.81 -40.82
C PRO A 763 -23.03 -30.51 -41.56
N ALA A 764 -23.82 -30.11 -42.56
CA ALA A 764 -23.59 -28.87 -43.31
C ALA A 764 -23.85 -27.60 -42.48
N ALA A 765 -24.87 -27.62 -41.62
CA ALA A 765 -25.21 -26.49 -40.76
C ALA A 765 -24.16 -26.25 -39.66
N MET A 766 -23.57 -27.33 -39.14
CA MET A 766 -22.43 -27.27 -38.21
C MET A 766 -21.18 -26.67 -38.88
N GLN A 767 -20.91 -27.02 -40.15
CA GLN A 767 -19.80 -26.43 -40.91
C GLN A 767 -20.00 -24.94 -41.18
N ILE A 768 -21.21 -24.53 -41.55
CA ILE A 768 -21.52 -23.10 -41.75
C ILE A 768 -21.35 -22.33 -40.44
N ARG A 769 -21.86 -22.88 -39.33
CA ARG A 769 -21.72 -22.25 -38.01
C ARG A 769 -20.26 -22.21 -37.55
N TYR A 770 -19.46 -23.22 -37.85
CA TYR A 770 -18.02 -23.20 -37.61
C TYR A 770 -17.35 -22.05 -38.38
N LEU A 771 -17.63 -21.90 -39.68
CA LEU A 771 -17.09 -20.82 -40.52
C LEU A 771 -17.58 -19.42 -40.12
N GLU A 772 -18.83 -19.31 -39.68
CA GLU A 772 -19.43 -18.05 -39.24
C GLU A 772 -18.88 -17.62 -37.87
N THR A 773 -18.67 -18.58 -36.96
CA THR A 773 -17.98 -18.35 -35.68
C THR A 773 -16.54 -17.91 -35.93
N MET A 774 -15.84 -18.52 -36.91
CA MET A 774 -14.51 -18.08 -37.32
C MET A 774 -14.50 -16.65 -37.89
N SER A 775 -15.48 -16.29 -38.72
CA SER A 775 -15.62 -14.94 -39.26
C SER A 775 -15.90 -13.89 -38.18
N SER A 776 -16.75 -14.22 -37.20
CA SER A 776 -17.04 -13.37 -36.04
C SER A 776 -15.81 -13.18 -35.14
N MET A 777 -15.10 -14.27 -34.83
CA MET A 777 -13.84 -14.22 -34.08
C MET A 777 -12.74 -13.44 -34.80
N SER A 778 -12.70 -13.48 -36.13
CA SER A 778 -11.78 -12.67 -36.93
C SER A 778 -12.10 -11.16 -36.93
N LYS A 779 -13.34 -10.76 -36.64
CA LYS A 779 -13.78 -9.36 -36.60
C LYS A 779 -13.60 -8.70 -35.22
N ALA A 780 -13.51 -9.48 -34.15
CA ALA A 780 -13.20 -8.96 -32.82
C ALA A 780 -11.75 -8.44 -32.78
N SER A 781 -11.58 -7.14 -32.50
CA SER A 781 -10.27 -6.50 -32.42
C SER A 781 -9.49 -7.01 -31.20
N GLY A 782 -8.66 -8.05 -31.38
CA GLY A 782 -7.86 -8.57 -30.26
C GLY A 782 -6.89 -9.71 -30.54
N THR A 783 -7.06 -10.55 -31.59
CA THR A 783 -6.19 -11.72 -31.74
C THR A 783 -5.93 -12.10 -33.21
N LYS A 784 -4.69 -11.93 -33.67
CA LYS A 784 -4.19 -12.46 -34.95
C LYS A 784 -3.31 -13.68 -34.69
N VAL A 785 -3.93 -14.85 -34.44
CA VAL A 785 -3.50 -16.23 -34.79
C VAL A 785 -4.51 -17.18 -34.12
N ILE A 786 -5.15 -18.05 -34.92
CA ILE A 786 -6.07 -19.10 -34.44
C ILE A 786 -5.42 -20.45 -34.75
N PHE A 787 -5.14 -21.25 -33.71
CA PHE A 787 -4.67 -22.63 -33.89
C PHE A 787 -5.86 -23.56 -34.12
N MET A 788 -5.89 -24.25 -35.25
CA MET A 788 -6.92 -25.23 -35.56
C MET A 788 -6.47 -26.63 -35.11
N PRO A 789 -7.31 -27.40 -34.38
CA PRO A 789 -7.13 -28.83 -34.30
C PRO A 789 -7.47 -29.43 -35.68
N TYR A 790 -6.47 -30.05 -36.33
CA TYR A 790 -6.71 -30.90 -37.49
C TYR A 790 -7.40 -32.18 -36.99
N ASN A 791 -8.72 -32.25 -37.10
CA ASN A 791 -9.44 -33.50 -36.84
C ASN A 791 -9.12 -34.48 -37.97
N THR A 792 -8.19 -35.39 -37.70
CA THR A 792 -8.06 -36.68 -38.37
C THR A 792 -9.31 -37.50 -38.08
N SER A 793 -10.33 -37.36 -38.93
CA SER A 793 -11.34 -38.40 -39.14
C SER A 793 -11.33 -38.79 -40.62
N ASP A 794 -10.16 -39.22 -41.08
CA ASP A 794 -9.97 -40.11 -42.23
C ASP A 794 -8.65 -40.87 -42.03
N GLY A 795 -8.66 -41.74 -41.02
CA GLY A 795 -7.70 -42.81 -40.86
C GLY A 795 -8.25 -44.09 -41.48
N SER A 796 -8.32 -44.16 -42.81
CA SER A 796 -8.40 -45.45 -43.51
C SER A 796 -6.98 -45.90 -43.83
N SER A 797 -6.39 -46.62 -42.88
CA SER A 797 -5.34 -47.59 -43.18
C SER A 797 -5.97 -48.72 -44.00
N SER A 798 -5.87 -48.64 -45.33
CA SER A 798 -5.92 -49.80 -46.20
C SER A 798 -4.50 -50.14 -46.64
N SER A 799 -3.90 -51.02 -45.85
CA SER A 799 -2.92 -51.99 -46.32
C SER A 799 -3.46 -52.66 -47.59
N LEU A 800 -2.74 -52.45 -48.69
CA LEU A 800 -2.67 -53.41 -49.79
C LEU A 800 -2.26 -54.77 -49.19
N TYR A 801 -3.21 -55.71 -49.05
CA TYR A 801 -3.09 -57.15 -49.33
C TYR A 801 -4.33 -57.89 -48.82
N GLY A 802 -5.15 -58.38 -49.76
CA GLY A 802 -5.82 -59.68 -49.73
C GLY A 802 -7.04 -59.92 -48.82
N GLY A 803 -8.17 -60.29 -49.45
CA GLY A 803 -8.98 -61.41 -48.96
C GLY A 803 -10.44 -61.14 -48.61
N ASP A 804 -11.32 -61.47 -49.56
CA ASP A 804 -12.69 -62.02 -49.44
C ASP A 804 -13.86 -61.23 -48.81
N GLY A 805 -14.96 -61.19 -49.59
CA GLY A 805 -16.21 -61.77 -49.09
C GLY A 805 -17.47 -60.89 -48.97
N SER A 806 -18.12 -60.59 -50.11
CA SER A 806 -19.59 -60.60 -50.33
C SER A 806 -20.58 -59.64 -49.63
N SER A 807 -21.36 -58.96 -50.51
CA SER A 807 -22.83 -58.70 -50.44
C SER A 807 -23.34 -57.65 -49.45
N SER A 808 -24.33 -56.78 -49.71
CA SER A 808 -25.23 -56.53 -50.85
C SER A 808 -26.02 -55.21 -50.66
N ASN A 809 -26.45 -54.64 -51.79
CA ASN A 809 -27.69 -53.85 -52.04
C ASN A 809 -27.97 -52.56 -51.23
N SER A 810 -27.82 -51.36 -51.82
CA SER A 810 -28.70 -50.69 -52.81
C SER A 810 -29.95 -50.02 -52.21
N LYS A 811 -30.03 -48.69 -52.29
CA LYS A 811 -31.12 -47.96 -52.99
C LYS A 811 -30.87 -46.45 -53.08
N LYS A 812 -31.38 -45.93 -54.19
CA LYS A 812 -31.18 -44.62 -54.81
C LYS A 812 -31.94 -43.49 -54.10
N ILE A 813 -31.38 -42.30 -54.28
CA ILE A 813 -31.94 -40.98 -54.07
C ILE A 813 -33.05 -40.73 -55.10
N ASP A 814 -34.18 -40.15 -54.67
CA ASP A 814 -35.16 -39.50 -55.55
C ASP A 814 -35.04 -37.97 -55.43
N PRO A 815 -34.92 -37.22 -56.54
CA PRO A 815 -34.92 -35.76 -56.53
C PRO A 815 -36.32 -35.24 -56.88
N ILE A 816 -36.88 -34.29 -56.13
CA ILE A 816 -37.88 -33.29 -56.58
C ILE A 816 -38.27 -32.41 -55.38
N LYS A 817 -37.79 -31.16 -55.37
CA LYS A 817 -38.57 -29.91 -55.22
C LYS A 817 -37.63 -28.72 -54.99
N ALA A 818 -37.11 -28.21 -56.10
CA ALA A 818 -36.81 -26.80 -56.24
C ALA A 818 -38.15 -26.05 -56.30
N THR A 819 -38.61 -25.48 -55.18
CA THR A 819 -39.80 -24.58 -55.15
C THR A 819 -39.95 -23.80 -53.84
N VAL A 820 -38.85 -23.46 -53.15
CA VAL A 820 -38.92 -22.64 -51.91
C VAL A 820 -38.00 -21.42 -51.93
N TYR A 821 -37.09 -21.30 -52.90
CA TYR A 821 -36.10 -20.21 -52.94
C TYR A 821 -36.54 -18.92 -53.64
N GLU A 822 -37.82 -18.76 -53.98
CA GLU A 822 -38.34 -17.52 -54.60
C GLU A 822 -39.24 -16.67 -53.69
N GLN A 823 -39.46 -17.03 -52.42
CA GLN A 823 -40.39 -16.28 -51.53
C GLN A 823 -39.77 -15.58 -50.31
N ILE A 824 -38.44 -15.47 -50.19
CA ILE A 824 -37.77 -14.76 -49.07
C ILE A 824 -36.88 -13.60 -49.57
N ALA A 825 -37.16 -13.07 -50.76
CA ALA A 825 -36.46 -11.89 -51.30
C ALA A 825 -37.31 -10.60 -51.28
N GLU A 826 -38.55 -10.65 -50.78
CA GLU A 826 -39.37 -9.48 -50.52
C GLU A 826 -39.99 -9.61 -49.12
N HIS A 827 -39.29 -9.11 -48.09
CA HIS A 827 -39.83 -8.44 -46.88
C HIS A 827 -38.67 -7.91 -46.03
#